data_AF-A0A2P7YQT8-F1
#
_entry.id   AF-A0A2P7YQT8-F1
#
_cell.length_a   1.000
_cell.length_b   1.000
_cell.length_c   1.000
_cell.angle_alpha   90.00
_cell.angle_beta   90.00
_cell.angle_gamma   90.00
#
_symmetry.space_group_name_H-M   'P 1'
#
loop_
_entity.id
_entity.type
_entity.pdbx_description
1 polymer ?
#
loop_
_entity_poly.entity_id
_entity_poly.type
_entity_poly.pdbx_seq_one_letter_code
_entity_poly.pdbx_strand_id
1 'polypeptide(L)'
;MLPGAPLNQYISLLVPQVAQDILARALDYLTLGASEKNEHMLLHKSAHAVKIGQSFRFDVDFAPFELAEHYASQPPKSLWVKVKNTEAITMRAAYLAGPYVLYVDCRPDDYDILKNVFVTADQPVYEPQLLPGQSFYVELLCHQYKPHYRWTIDVVSQAIFNVSVATNFEVSIAAKREWLSESNVQVVPHPFVLVLVHDTLDLWNMPVPDTSRPIHLVILTHGLHANVLSDMFFLKEQIDKKLGDENVVVKGFFGNVCKTERGVKYLGSRVADYVVDLVTQNETLKGNVTKISFIGHSLGGLVQTFAVAYLEANFPWFFQQVQPINFITLASPLIGVVHENPVYIKLALLAGVVGKTGQDLGLQYTESNNKPLLLLLPTGPTHRILKRFVRRTVYANAVNDGIVPLRTSALLYLDYDGLTALGRDTKPGTTGEIPQELPDNEDSQTLALSAMLSYFLPQKHRKSDAEQYNRFQTTSQENNNKEGTFGGLPKPSFVESAASLILPPQPSLKYITNPGARDNVIMHDKVYHDSDLPPFRIDDSAEDENKSMIQKLTAKGESITNLAKTKEMERLEEEIAREYHKLMLWRKVLVELKPDAHNNIVVRRRFSNAYGWPVIQHLIANHFDVDGTTTPEPSEDESMDLSVESSALARILLRDLIQKENEDIDRESLNEPAEHAWIKADADSESMFAVGPAGLLLDVSEMMWKLKDQWENRSVDRSIDEATALDSDPFEGKKLVMDSFM
;
A
#
# COMPACT_ATOMS: atom_id res chain seq x y z
N MET A 1 36.86 16.96 -38.72
CA MET A 1 35.99 17.06 -39.91
C MET A 1 35.49 15.68 -40.27
N LEU A 2 34.17 15.50 -40.21
CA LEU A 2 33.28 14.64 -41.01
C LEU A 2 31.99 14.45 -40.18
N PRO A 3 30.79 14.42 -40.78
CA PRO A 3 30.29 15.21 -41.90
C PRO A 3 28.91 15.83 -41.62
N GLY A 4 28.58 16.89 -42.36
CA GLY A 4 27.31 17.62 -42.27
C GLY A 4 26.09 16.83 -42.76
N ALA A 5 25.35 16.25 -41.82
CA ALA A 5 23.96 15.86 -42.05
C ALA A 5 23.02 16.94 -41.49
N PRO A 6 21.95 17.32 -42.22
CA PRO A 6 20.93 18.23 -41.71
C PRO A 6 20.18 17.61 -40.51
N LEU A 7 19.73 18.48 -39.60
CA LEU A 7 18.96 18.19 -38.37
C LEU A 7 17.84 17.13 -38.56
N ASN A 8 17.31 17.03 -39.79
CA ASN A 8 16.30 16.07 -40.24
C ASN A 8 16.67 14.58 -40.09
N GLN A 9 17.95 14.22 -39.91
CA GLN A 9 18.36 12.81 -39.72
C GLN A 9 18.39 12.35 -38.25
N TYR A 10 18.35 13.26 -37.27
CA TYR A 10 18.16 12.90 -35.85
C TYR A 10 16.68 12.85 -35.45
N ILE A 11 15.85 13.53 -36.23
CA ILE A 11 14.39 13.51 -36.20
C ILE A 11 13.80 12.12 -36.43
N SER A 12 14.47 11.23 -37.16
CA SER A 12 13.94 9.87 -37.47
C SER A 12 13.98 8.89 -36.30
N LEU A 13 14.62 9.24 -35.18
CA LEU A 13 14.64 8.45 -33.94
C LEU A 13 13.60 8.96 -32.91
N LEU A 14 12.99 10.11 -33.15
CA LEU A 14 11.82 10.60 -32.44
C LEU A 14 10.58 10.16 -33.22
N VAL A 15 9.48 9.84 -32.53
CA VAL A 15 8.20 9.51 -33.18
C VAL A 15 7.92 10.59 -34.25
N PRO A 16 7.53 10.24 -35.50
CA PRO A 16 7.35 11.20 -36.60
C PRO A 16 6.51 12.43 -36.25
N GLN A 17 5.60 12.29 -35.29
CA GLN A 17 4.76 13.35 -34.74
C GLN A 17 5.56 14.41 -33.95
N VAL A 18 6.50 13.97 -33.10
CA VAL A 18 7.33 14.85 -32.25
C VAL A 18 8.25 15.71 -33.11
N ALA A 19 8.79 15.13 -34.18
CA ALA A 19 9.59 15.85 -35.15
C ALA A 19 8.81 16.92 -35.92
N GLN A 20 7.56 16.62 -36.29
CA GLN A 20 6.66 17.59 -36.94
C GLN A 20 6.26 18.72 -35.99
N ASP A 21 6.00 18.41 -34.71
CA ASP A 21 5.68 19.40 -33.69
C ASP A 21 6.86 20.34 -33.39
N ILE A 22 8.09 19.81 -33.33
CA ILE A 22 9.31 20.63 -33.19
C ILE A 22 9.46 21.57 -34.38
N LEU A 23 9.27 21.07 -35.61
CA LEU A 23 9.38 21.88 -36.83
C LEU A 23 8.32 22.99 -36.90
N ALA A 24 7.08 22.69 -36.51
CA ALA A 24 5.99 23.66 -36.43
C ALA A 24 6.28 24.76 -35.39
N ARG A 25 6.70 24.38 -34.19
CA ARG A 25 7.06 25.32 -33.10
C ARG A 25 8.27 26.19 -33.46
N ALA A 26 9.22 25.64 -34.22
CA ALA A 26 10.36 26.40 -34.72
C ALA A 26 9.96 27.46 -35.75
N LEU A 27 9.00 27.15 -36.63
CA LEU A 27 8.45 28.14 -37.55
C LEU A 27 7.73 29.27 -36.80
N ASP A 28 6.90 28.94 -35.81
CA ASP A 28 6.19 29.94 -35.01
C ASP A 28 7.16 30.88 -34.30
N TYR A 29 8.23 30.36 -33.67
CA TYR A 29 9.23 31.17 -32.98
C TYR A 29 10.02 32.11 -33.92
N LEU A 30 10.30 31.66 -35.14
CA LEU A 30 11.02 32.48 -36.13
C LEU A 30 10.20 33.70 -36.58
N THR A 31 8.88 33.65 -36.49
CA THR A 31 7.98 34.76 -36.86
C THR A 31 7.86 35.86 -35.78
N LEU A 32 8.31 35.62 -34.55
CA LEU A 32 8.25 36.58 -33.44
C LEU A 32 9.28 37.72 -33.57
N GLY A 33 8.88 38.93 -33.18
CA GLY A 33 9.74 40.11 -33.16
C GLY A 33 10.85 40.03 -32.09
N ALA A 34 11.95 40.77 -32.27
CA ALA A 34 13.09 40.76 -31.33
C ALA A 34 12.75 41.28 -29.91
N SER A 35 11.69 42.08 -29.77
CA SER A 35 11.13 42.52 -28.47
C SER A 35 10.33 41.39 -27.81
N GLU A 36 9.48 40.71 -28.57
CA GLU A 36 8.66 39.56 -28.12
C GLU A 36 9.53 38.37 -27.72
N LYS A 37 10.69 38.19 -28.37
CA LYS A 37 11.69 37.17 -28.02
C LYS A 37 12.40 37.42 -26.67
N ASN A 38 12.37 38.65 -26.15
CA ASN A 38 13.17 39.05 -24.99
C ASN A 38 12.37 39.49 -23.75
N GLU A 39 11.07 39.79 -23.86
CA GLU A 39 10.35 40.41 -22.73
C GLU A 39 9.69 39.44 -21.72
N HIS A 40 9.26 38.23 -22.09
CA HIS A 40 8.62 37.34 -21.10
C HIS A 40 8.77 35.84 -21.47
N MET A 41 9.73 35.13 -20.87
CA MET A 41 10.07 33.76 -21.31
C MET A 41 9.48 32.68 -20.38
N LEU A 42 8.14 32.67 -20.30
CA LEU A 42 7.38 31.49 -19.88
C LEU A 42 7.32 30.52 -21.07
N LEU A 43 7.94 29.37 -20.91
CA LEU A 43 8.21 28.39 -21.97
C LEU A 43 7.11 27.33 -22.08
N HIS A 44 6.50 27.01 -20.94
CA HIS A 44 5.39 26.06 -20.85
C HIS A 44 4.47 26.48 -19.71
N LYS A 45 3.16 26.36 -19.93
CA LYS A 45 2.15 26.48 -18.88
C LYS A 45 0.97 25.61 -19.22
N SER A 46 0.61 24.72 -18.31
CA SER A 46 -0.52 23.81 -18.49
C SER A 46 -1.22 23.55 -17.17
N ALA A 47 -2.54 23.62 -17.18
CA ALA A 47 -3.39 23.24 -16.06
C ALA A 47 -3.95 21.84 -16.25
N HIS A 48 -4.01 21.07 -15.17
CA HIS A 48 -4.39 19.66 -15.14
C HIS A 48 -5.17 19.36 -13.86
N ALA A 49 -5.78 18.18 -13.80
CA ALA A 49 -6.46 17.71 -12.62
C ALA A 49 -6.17 16.22 -12.39
N VAL A 50 -5.95 15.83 -11.14
CA VAL A 50 -5.80 14.43 -10.74
C VAL A 50 -6.88 14.02 -9.76
N LYS A 51 -7.48 12.85 -10.00
CA LYS A 51 -8.33 12.13 -9.04
C LYS A 51 -7.50 11.12 -8.27
N ILE A 52 -8.14 10.39 -7.35
CA ILE A 52 -7.50 9.30 -6.60
C ILE A 52 -6.68 8.36 -7.49
N GLY A 53 -5.43 8.12 -7.07
CA GLY A 53 -4.47 7.27 -7.76
C GLY A 53 -3.94 7.80 -9.08
N GLN A 54 -4.47 8.92 -9.60
CA GLN A 54 -4.00 9.49 -10.85
C GLN A 54 -2.71 10.28 -10.64
N SER A 55 -1.89 10.27 -11.68
CA SER A 55 -0.65 11.01 -11.81
C SER A 55 -0.47 11.56 -13.22
N PHE A 56 0.29 12.64 -13.31
CA PHE A 56 0.84 13.16 -14.55
C PHE A 56 2.37 13.17 -14.47
N ARG A 57 3.00 12.81 -15.59
CA ARG A 57 4.44 12.96 -15.80
C ARG A 57 4.70 14.00 -16.87
N PHE A 58 5.62 14.91 -16.60
CA PHE A 58 6.12 15.89 -17.54
C PHE A 58 7.58 15.59 -17.82
N ASP A 59 7.88 15.14 -19.04
CA ASP A 59 9.23 14.94 -19.51
C ASP A 59 9.68 16.19 -20.29
N VAL A 60 10.64 16.90 -19.72
CA VAL A 60 11.17 18.17 -20.23
C VAL A 60 12.48 17.88 -20.93
N ASP A 61 12.52 18.03 -22.25
CA ASP A 61 13.74 17.96 -23.06
C ASP A 61 14.15 19.39 -23.48
N PHE A 62 15.34 19.81 -23.05
CA PHE A 62 15.94 21.09 -23.36
C PHE A 62 17.23 20.93 -24.16
N ALA A 63 17.23 21.43 -25.40
CA ALA A 63 18.33 21.37 -26.34
C ALA A 63 18.84 22.78 -26.70
N PRO A 64 19.56 23.47 -25.80
CA PRO A 64 19.88 24.90 -25.94
C PRO A 64 20.81 25.24 -27.11
N PHE A 65 21.51 24.26 -27.70
CA PHE A 65 22.47 24.49 -28.78
C PHE A 65 22.33 23.45 -29.89
N GLU A 66 22.42 23.90 -31.14
CA GLU A 66 22.58 23.01 -32.30
C GLU A 66 24.04 22.55 -32.49
N LEU A 67 25.02 23.33 -32.02
CA LEU A 67 26.46 23.09 -32.19
C LEU A 67 27.21 23.22 -30.87
N ALA A 68 28.15 22.32 -30.60
CA ALA A 68 28.97 22.28 -29.38
C ALA A 68 29.80 23.56 -29.15
N GLU A 69 30.20 24.25 -30.23
CA GLU A 69 31.01 25.47 -30.18
C GLU A 69 30.28 26.65 -29.52
N HIS A 70 28.94 26.69 -29.59
CA HIS A 70 28.13 27.73 -28.95
C HIS A 70 28.09 27.61 -27.42
N TYR A 71 28.23 26.39 -26.88
CA TYR A 71 28.32 26.19 -25.44
C TYR A 71 29.54 26.88 -24.83
N ALA A 72 30.68 26.82 -25.51
CA ALA A 72 31.94 27.38 -25.03
C ALA A 72 31.94 28.91 -24.98
N SER A 73 31.11 29.57 -25.81
CA SER A 73 30.99 31.03 -25.84
C SER A 73 29.87 31.55 -24.92
N GLN A 74 28.76 30.81 -24.78
CA GLN A 74 27.65 31.15 -23.89
C GLN A 74 27.02 29.88 -23.31
N PRO A 75 27.39 29.45 -22.09
CA PRO A 75 26.76 28.28 -21.47
C PRO A 75 25.27 28.54 -21.22
N PRO A 76 24.43 27.49 -21.27
CA PRO A 76 22.99 27.62 -21.18
C PRO A 76 22.60 27.99 -19.76
N LYS A 77 21.58 28.84 -19.62
CA LYS A 77 21.02 29.15 -18.31
C LYS A 77 20.10 28.02 -17.85
N SER A 78 20.04 27.83 -16.54
CA SER A 78 19.07 26.92 -15.92
C SER A 78 17.65 27.33 -16.29
N LEU A 79 16.75 26.34 -16.35
CA LEU A 79 15.32 26.59 -16.39
C LEU A 79 14.75 26.53 -14.97
N TRP A 80 13.54 27.05 -14.80
CA TRP A 80 12.81 27.00 -13.54
C TRP A 80 11.43 26.40 -13.77
N VAL A 81 11.03 25.51 -12.87
CA VAL A 81 9.71 24.88 -12.86
C VAL A 81 8.96 25.34 -11.63
N LYS A 82 7.67 25.59 -11.80
CA LYS A 82 6.70 25.77 -10.72
C LYS A 82 5.56 24.79 -10.89
N VAL A 83 5.28 24.03 -9.85
CA VAL A 83 4.06 23.23 -9.73
C VAL A 83 3.20 23.87 -8.66
N LYS A 84 2.01 24.36 -9.04
CA LYS A 84 1.08 25.01 -8.12
C LYS A 84 -0.16 24.16 -7.94
N ASN A 85 -0.49 23.84 -6.70
CA ASN A 85 -1.81 23.34 -6.36
C ASN A 85 -2.80 24.51 -6.42
N THR A 86 -3.75 24.47 -7.35
CA THR A 86 -4.64 25.60 -7.64
C THR A 86 -5.91 25.60 -6.80
N GLU A 87 -6.09 24.60 -5.94
CA GLU A 87 -7.21 24.53 -5.01
C GLU A 87 -7.21 25.72 -4.03
N ALA A 88 -8.40 26.10 -3.57
CA ALA A 88 -8.57 27.21 -2.65
C ALA A 88 -7.87 26.92 -1.31
N ILE A 89 -7.21 27.93 -0.72
CA ILE A 89 -6.49 27.79 0.55
C ILE A 89 -7.41 27.34 1.68
N THR A 90 -8.70 27.69 1.61
CA THR A 90 -9.74 27.23 2.55
C THR A 90 -9.88 25.70 2.58
N MET A 91 -9.56 25.02 1.47
CA MET A 91 -9.59 23.55 1.39
C MET A 91 -8.47 22.87 2.17
N ARG A 92 -7.49 23.63 2.70
CA ARG A 92 -6.52 23.09 3.67
C ARG A 92 -7.19 22.57 4.93
N ALA A 93 -8.33 23.15 5.33
CA ALA A 93 -9.07 22.76 6.53
C ALA A 93 -9.77 21.39 6.41
N ALA A 94 -9.86 20.80 5.21
CA ALA A 94 -10.39 19.46 4.97
C ALA A 94 -9.38 18.38 5.40
N TYR A 95 -9.04 18.37 6.69
CA TYR A 95 -7.78 17.85 7.23
C TYR A 95 -7.67 16.33 7.38
N LEU A 96 -8.77 15.57 7.28
CA LEU A 96 -8.75 14.13 7.54
C LEU A 96 -9.01 13.23 6.33
N ALA A 97 -9.38 13.81 5.18
CA ALA A 97 -9.45 13.11 3.90
C ALA A 97 -8.53 13.71 2.82
N GLY A 98 -8.03 14.94 3.01
CA GLY A 98 -7.07 15.66 2.16
C GLY A 98 -7.06 15.26 0.67
N PRO A 99 -8.21 15.21 -0.04
CA PRO A 99 -8.20 14.75 -1.43
C PRO A 99 -7.41 15.71 -2.31
N TYR A 100 -7.22 16.95 -1.82
CA TYR A 100 -6.56 18.07 -2.47
C TYR A 100 -5.06 18.16 -2.22
N VAL A 101 -4.42 17.16 -1.60
CA VAL A 101 -2.97 17.15 -1.40
C VAL A 101 -2.30 16.44 -2.57
N LEU A 102 -1.19 17.00 -3.06
CA LEU A 102 -0.39 16.42 -4.14
C LEU A 102 0.98 16.01 -3.62
N TYR A 103 1.53 14.94 -4.17
CA TYR A 103 2.95 14.64 -4.12
C TYR A 103 3.59 15.11 -5.42
N VAL A 104 4.74 15.77 -5.34
CA VAL A 104 5.47 16.25 -6.52
C VAL A 104 6.93 15.86 -6.40
N ASP A 105 7.52 15.34 -7.46
CA ASP A 105 8.97 15.22 -7.56
C ASP A 105 9.52 15.65 -8.91
N CYS A 106 10.76 16.09 -8.91
CA CYS A 106 11.52 16.45 -10.09
C CYS A 106 12.91 15.82 -10.00
N ARG A 107 13.31 15.15 -11.08
CA ARG A 107 14.59 14.45 -11.18
C ARG A 107 15.15 14.54 -12.60
N PRO A 108 16.47 14.58 -12.77
CA PRO A 108 17.06 14.43 -14.09
C PRO A 108 16.92 12.98 -14.58
N ASP A 109 16.86 12.80 -15.90
CA ASP A 109 16.64 11.48 -16.52
C ASP A 109 17.78 10.47 -16.24
N ASP A 110 18.99 10.97 -15.96
CA ASP A 110 20.15 10.16 -15.58
C ASP A 110 20.19 9.78 -14.09
N TYR A 111 19.21 10.25 -13.28
CA TYR A 111 19.10 9.84 -11.88
C TYR A 111 18.77 8.35 -11.78
N ASP A 112 19.65 7.61 -11.10
CA ASP A 112 19.51 6.19 -10.85
C ASP A 112 19.68 5.92 -9.36
N ILE A 113 18.71 5.20 -8.77
CA ILE A 113 18.74 4.81 -7.36
C ILE A 113 19.94 3.92 -7.02
N LEU A 114 20.60 3.31 -8.01
CA LEU A 114 21.77 2.45 -7.83
C LEU A 114 23.10 3.19 -7.99
N LYS A 115 23.09 4.47 -8.38
CA LYS A 115 24.31 5.26 -8.61
C LYS A 115 24.47 6.35 -7.56
N ASN A 116 25.72 6.67 -7.24
CA ASN A 116 26.04 7.79 -6.37
C ASN A 116 25.81 9.12 -7.11
N VAL A 117 25.12 10.05 -6.45
CA VAL A 117 24.94 11.42 -6.93
C VAL A 117 25.80 12.36 -6.10
N PHE A 118 26.97 12.72 -6.64
CA PHE A 118 27.94 13.57 -5.94
C PHE A 118 27.67 15.06 -6.14
N VAL A 119 27.09 15.43 -7.26
CA VAL A 119 26.87 16.82 -7.65
C VAL A 119 25.47 17.23 -7.19
N THR A 120 25.38 18.30 -6.39
CA THR A 120 24.10 18.82 -5.88
C THR A 120 23.09 19.10 -6.99
N ALA A 121 23.58 19.53 -8.15
CA ALA A 121 22.75 19.84 -9.30
C ALA A 121 22.07 18.64 -9.98
N ASP A 122 22.60 17.42 -9.76
CA ASP A 122 22.04 16.17 -10.27
C ASP A 122 21.13 15.48 -9.23
N GLN A 123 20.94 16.09 -8.06
CA GLN A 123 20.12 15.53 -6.98
C GLN A 123 18.63 15.74 -7.27
N PRO A 124 17.78 14.73 -7.03
CA PRO A 124 16.34 14.87 -7.16
C PRO A 124 15.78 15.75 -6.03
N VAL A 125 14.68 16.44 -6.32
CA VAL A 125 13.97 17.30 -5.37
C VAL A 125 12.50 16.88 -5.36
N TYR A 126 11.89 16.84 -4.18
CA TYR A 126 10.49 16.45 -4.05
C TYR A 126 9.79 17.22 -2.93
N GLU A 127 8.47 17.34 -3.06
CA GLU A 127 7.54 17.87 -2.07
C GLU A 127 6.52 16.76 -1.73
N PRO A 128 6.59 16.15 -0.53
CA PRO A 128 5.71 15.06 -0.17
C PRO A 128 4.23 15.46 -0.01
N GLN A 129 3.96 16.72 0.34
CA GLN A 129 2.62 17.22 0.65
C GLN A 129 2.41 18.65 0.15
N LEU A 130 2.23 18.82 -1.17
CA LEU A 130 1.90 20.11 -1.77
C LEU A 130 0.42 20.45 -1.49
N LEU A 131 0.20 21.32 -0.51
CA LEU A 131 -1.12 21.72 0.00
C LEU A 131 -1.88 22.68 -0.94
N PRO A 132 -3.22 22.80 -0.82
CA PRO A 132 -4.01 23.77 -1.57
C PRO A 132 -3.42 25.19 -1.56
N GLY A 133 -3.33 25.81 -2.73
CA GLY A 133 -2.74 27.14 -2.94
C GLY A 133 -1.22 27.22 -2.81
N GLN A 134 -0.53 26.14 -2.41
CA GLN A 134 0.93 26.10 -2.31
C GLN A 134 1.58 25.93 -3.70
N SER A 135 2.82 26.38 -3.82
CA SER A 135 3.64 26.19 -5.02
C SER A 135 4.98 25.56 -4.66
N PHE A 136 5.37 24.54 -5.42
CA PHE A 136 6.68 23.92 -5.42
C PHE A 136 7.52 24.53 -6.54
N TYR A 137 8.79 24.86 -6.25
CA TYR A 137 9.71 25.47 -7.21
C TYR A 137 11.00 24.64 -7.29
N VAL A 138 11.48 24.39 -8.51
CA VAL A 138 12.76 23.69 -8.72
C VAL A 138 13.53 24.34 -9.87
N GLU A 139 14.84 24.40 -9.71
CA GLU A 139 15.78 24.87 -10.74
C GLU A 139 16.32 23.65 -11.53
N LEU A 140 16.18 23.68 -12.85
CA LEU A 140 16.68 22.67 -13.78
C LEU A 140 18.08 23.09 -14.24
N LEU A 141 19.10 22.59 -13.53
CA LEU A 141 20.48 23.02 -13.68
C LEU A 141 21.16 22.42 -14.92
N CYS A 142 21.86 23.26 -15.68
CA CYS A 142 22.63 22.88 -16.88
C CYS A 142 24.15 22.95 -16.65
N HIS A 143 24.62 22.44 -15.51
CA HIS A 143 26.01 22.59 -15.04
C HIS A 143 27.05 21.77 -15.80
N GLN A 144 26.65 20.67 -16.45
CA GLN A 144 27.51 19.86 -17.30
C GLN A 144 27.11 20.04 -18.77
N TYR A 145 28.05 20.01 -19.70
CA TYR A 145 27.71 20.01 -21.12
C TYR A 145 26.96 18.74 -21.50
N LYS A 146 25.70 18.89 -21.93
CA LYS A 146 24.90 17.84 -22.55
C LYS A 146 24.24 18.41 -23.81
N PRO A 147 24.15 17.64 -24.91
CA PRO A 147 23.44 18.09 -26.11
C PRO A 147 21.94 18.25 -25.83
N HIS A 148 21.40 17.38 -24.96
CA HIS A 148 20.04 17.42 -24.46
C HIS A 148 20.07 17.31 -22.94
N TYR A 149 19.35 18.19 -22.27
CA TYR A 149 19.07 18.08 -20.85
C TYR A 149 17.64 17.57 -20.67
N ARG A 150 17.48 16.49 -19.90
CA ARG A 150 16.19 15.85 -19.68
C ARG A 150 15.86 15.76 -18.21
N TRP A 151 14.64 16.15 -17.88
CA TRP A 151 14.09 16.03 -16.54
C TRP A 151 12.69 15.46 -16.59
N THR A 152 12.37 14.68 -15.57
CA THR A 152 11.04 14.15 -15.33
C THR A 152 10.45 14.83 -14.11
N ILE A 153 9.22 15.33 -14.24
CA ILE A 153 8.44 15.89 -13.13
C ILE A 153 7.19 15.03 -12.97
N ASP A 154 7.03 14.38 -11.82
CA ASP A 154 5.84 13.61 -11.48
C ASP A 154 4.95 14.42 -10.54
N VAL A 155 3.66 14.51 -10.85
CA VAL A 155 2.61 15.08 -9.99
C VAL A 155 1.57 14.01 -9.71
N VAL A 156 1.37 13.65 -8.45
CA VAL A 156 0.60 12.48 -8.03
C VAL A 156 -0.45 12.88 -6.99
N SER A 157 -1.68 12.39 -7.13
CA SER A 157 -2.71 12.57 -6.11
C SER A 157 -2.38 11.82 -4.82
N GLN A 158 -2.59 12.48 -3.67
CA GLN A 158 -2.56 11.83 -2.34
C GLN A 158 -3.95 11.44 -1.83
N ALA A 159 -5.01 11.59 -2.65
CA ALA A 159 -6.36 11.20 -2.26
C ALA A 159 -6.47 9.69 -1.99
N ILE A 160 -7.31 9.31 -1.03
CA ILE A 160 -7.41 7.91 -0.55
C ILE A 160 -8.85 7.36 -0.58
N PHE A 161 -9.87 8.20 -0.35
CA PHE A 161 -11.24 7.72 -0.13
C PHE A 161 -12.29 8.28 -1.11
N ASN A 162 -11.90 9.13 -2.08
CA ASN A 162 -12.84 9.81 -2.94
C ASN A 162 -12.46 9.70 -4.43
N VAL A 163 -13.33 9.05 -5.21
CA VAL A 163 -13.17 8.88 -6.66
C VAL A 163 -13.76 10.02 -7.49
N SER A 164 -14.61 10.86 -6.89
CA SER A 164 -15.34 11.93 -7.58
C SER A 164 -14.55 13.23 -7.57
N VAL A 165 -13.88 13.53 -6.46
CA VAL A 165 -13.11 14.76 -6.29
C VAL A 165 -11.82 14.74 -7.11
N ALA A 166 -11.59 15.82 -7.84
CA ALA A 166 -10.35 16.08 -8.54
C ALA A 166 -9.59 17.22 -7.86
N THR A 167 -8.26 17.16 -7.92
CA THR A 167 -7.34 18.19 -7.45
C THR A 167 -6.71 18.86 -8.64
N ASN A 168 -6.97 20.14 -8.79
CA ASN A 168 -6.45 20.95 -9.87
C ASN A 168 -5.05 21.44 -9.54
N PHE A 169 -4.18 21.43 -10.55
CA PHE A 169 -2.83 21.97 -10.44
C PHE A 169 -2.36 22.57 -11.76
N GLU A 170 -1.33 23.40 -11.67
CA GLU A 170 -0.71 24.05 -12.81
C GLU A 170 0.79 23.79 -12.80
N VAL A 171 1.35 23.42 -13.95
CA VAL A 171 2.80 23.30 -14.17
C VAL A 171 3.24 24.41 -15.10
N SER A 172 4.22 25.19 -14.66
CA SER A 172 4.82 26.29 -15.42
C SER A 172 6.33 26.12 -15.51
N ILE A 173 6.91 26.37 -16.68
CA ILE A 173 8.36 26.32 -16.93
C ILE A 173 8.79 27.66 -17.54
N ALA A 174 9.85 28.26 -17.01
CA ALA A 174 10.38 29.54 -17.50
C ALA A 174 11.91 29.55 -17.44
N ALA A 175 12.55 30.44 -18.20
CA ALA A 175 14.01 30.60 -18.12
C ALA A 175 14.48 31.46 -16.92
N LYS A 176 13.55 32.08 -16.19
CA LYS A 176 13.82 32.80 -14.94
C LYS A 176 12.70 32.55 -13.94
N ARG A 177 13.04 32.55 -12.65
CA ARG A 177 12.10 32.27 -11.57
C ARG A 177 11.00 33.33 -11.47
N GLU A 178 11.32 34.59 -11.72
CA GLU A 178 10.40 35.72 -11.57
C GLU A 178 9.18 35.58 -12.50
N TRP A 179 9.41 35.09 -13.72
CA TRP A 179 8.38 34.87 -14.73
C TRP A 179 7.37 33.78 -14.37
N LEU A 180 7.66 32.91 -13.39
CA LEU A 180 6.70 31.91 -12.90
C LEU A 180 5.60 32.50 -12.00
N SER A 181 5.75 33.75 -11.58
CA SER A 181 4.82 34.43 -10.66
C SER A 181 3.91 35.43 -11.35
N GLU A 182 4.19 35.78 -12.60
CA GLU A 182 3.44 36.79 -13.35
C GLU A 182 2.21 36.17 -14.05
N SER A 183 1.02 36.68 -13.72
CA SER A 183 -0.26 36.15 -14.23
C SER A 183 -0.50 36.45 -15.71
N ASN A 184 0.17 37.47 -16.26
CA ASN A 184 -0.11 38.06 -17.58
C ASN A 184 0.96 37.75 -18.64
N VAL A 185 1.85 36.80 -18.38
CA VAL A 185 2.89 36.41 -19.34
C VAL A 185 2.30 35.46 -20.39
N GLN A 186 2.42 35.83 -21.66
CA GLN A 186 2.11 34.91 -22.76
C GLN A 186 3.12 33.76 -22.78
N VAL A 187 2.62 32.53 -22.96
CA VAL A 187 3.49 31.38 -23.23
C VAL A 187 4.09 31.56 -24.61
N VAL A 188 5.42 31.59 -24.69
CA VAL A 188 6.15 31.65 -25.95
C VAL A 188 6.83 30.30 -26.14
N PRO A 189 6.28 29.41 -26.98
CA PRO A 189 6.91 28.12 -27.27
C PRO A 189 8.32 28.35 -27.80
N HIS A 190 9.31 27.76 -27.14
CA HIS A 190 10.70 27.85 -27.57
C HIS A 190 11.07 26.61 -28.39
N PRO A 191 11.72 26.73 -29.55
CA PRO A 191 12.09 25.60 -30.41
C PRO A 191 13.01 24.57 -29.75
N PHE A 192 13.62 24.94 -28.63
CA PHE A 192 14.62 24.14 -27.91
C PHE A 192 14.06 23.50 -26.64
N VAL A 193 12.78 23.72 -26.32
CA VAL A 193 12.13 23.13 -25.15
C VAL A 193 10.93 22.32 -25.61
N LEU A 194 11.01 21.01 -25.40
CA LEU A 194 9.90 20.09 -25.61
C LEU A 194 9.42 19.60 -24.24
N VAL A 195 8.13 19.74 -23.97
CA VAL A 195 7.48 19.17 -22.79
C VAL A 195 6.51 18.11 -23.27
N LEU A 196 6.81 16.84 -22.99
CA LEU A 196 5.90 15.72 -23.19
C LEU A 196 5.12 15.50 -21.91
N VAL A 197 3.81 15.29 -22.04
CA VAL A 197 2.91 15.10 -20.90
C VAL A 197 2.28 13.73 -21.03
N HIS A 198 2.46 12.90 -20.01
CA HIS A 198 1.88 11.58 -19.92
C HIS A 198 0.88 11.54 -18.77
N ASP A 199 -0.32 11.08 -19.05
CA ASP A 199 -1.30 10.81 -18.01
C ASP A 199 -1.09 9.42 -17.38
N THR A 200 -1.96 9.03 -16.46
CA THR A 200 -1.85 7.75 -15.77
C THR A 200 -2.03 6.57 -16.73
N LEU A 201 -2.89 6.66 -17.74
CA LEU A 201 -3.10 5.57 -18.69
C LEU A 201 -1.91 5.40 -19.62
N ASP A 202 -1.30 6.50 -20.08
CA ASP A 202 -0.07 6.47 -20.85
C ASP A 202 1.04 5.75 -20.08
N LEU A 203 1.24 6.17 -18.82
CA LEU A 203 2.25 5.62 -17.93
C LEU A 203 2.07 4.11 -17.66
N TRP A 204 0.84 3.63 -17.59
CA TRP A 204 0.51 2.21 -17.39
C TRP A 204 0.51 1.37 -18.68
N ASN A 205 0.60 2.02 -19.84
CA ASN A 205 0.71 1.37 -21.15
C ASN A 205 2.12 1.41 -21.75
N MET A 206 3.05 2.11 -21.10
CA MET A 206 4.48 2.04 -21.41
C MET A 206 5.20 1.04 -20.48
N PRO A 207 6.31 0.42 -20.91
CA PRO A 207 6.79 0.38 -22.29
C PRO A 207 5.84 -0.43 -23.19
N VAL A 208 5.85 -0.14 -24.48
CA VAL A 208 5.02 -0.89 -25.45
C VAL A 208 5.62 -2.29 -25.62
N PRO A 209 4.83 -3.37 -25.44
CA PRO A 209 5.34 -4.73 -25.58
C PRO A 209 5.76 -5.05 -27.02
N ASP A 210 6.81 -5.87 -27.16
CA ASP A 210 7.20 -6.43 -28.44
C ASP A 210 6.28 -7.60 -28.81
N THR A 211 5.30 -7.38 -29.68
CA THR A 211 4.31 -8.40 -30.06
C THR A 211 4.91 -9.56 -30.85
N SER A 212 6.17 -9.50 -31.26
CA SER A 212 6.86 -10.60 -31.95
C SER A 212 7.42 -11.68 -31.00
N ARG A 213 7.45 -11.40 -29.69
CA ARG A 213 8.04 -12.27 -28.66
C ARG A 213 7.01 -12.70 -27.61
N PRO A 214 7.16 -13.91 -27.03
CA PRO A 214 6.33 -14.35 -25.91
C PRO A 214 6.33 -13.34 -24.75
N ILE A 215 5.14 -13.00 -24.25
CA ILE A 215 4.96 -12.00 -23.19
C ILE A 215 4.88 -12.69 -21.82
N HIS A 216 5.58 -12.09 -20.85
CA HIS A 216 5.40 -12.38 -19.42
C HIS A 216 4.56 -11.28 -18.78
N LEU A 217 3.31 -11.60 -18.45
CA LEU A 217 2.37 -10.68 -17.82
C LEU A 217 2.58 -10.64 -16.29
N VAL A 218 2.73 -9.46 -15.71
CA VAL A 218 2.79 -9.26 -14.26
C VAL A 218 1.56 -8.47 -13.81
N ILE A 219 0.82 -9.01 -12.84
CA ILE A 219 -0.36 -8.38 -12.27
C ILE A 219 -0.04 -7.83 -10.89
N LEU A 220 -0.17 -6.51 -10.73
CA LEU A 220 -0.06 -5.81 -9.45
C LEU A 220 -1.43 -5.64 -8.81
N THR A 221 -1.53 -5.81 -7.49
CA THR A 221 -2.78 -5.60 -6.75
C THR A 221 -2.51 -4.96 -5.39
N HIS A 222 -3.21 -3.84 -5.14
CA HIS A 222 -3.03 -3.00 -3.96
C HIS A 222 -3.77 -3.50 -2.71
N GLY A 223 -3.43 -2.90 -1.57
CA GLY A 223 -4.06 -3.16 -0.26
C GLY A 223 -5.40 -2.44 -0.01
N LEU A 224 -5.94 -2.63 1.19
CA LEU A 224 -7.13 -1.94 1.69
C LEU A 224 -6.90 -0.42 1.71
N HIS A 225 -7.86 0.37 1.21
CA HIS A 225 -7.77 1.84 1.15
C HIS A 225 -6.50 2.36 0.45
N ALA A 226 -5.98 1.60 -0.51
CA ALA A 226 -4.89 2.01 -1.39
C ALA A 226 -5.39 2.08 -2.84
N ASN A 227 -4.48 2.35 -3.77
CA ASN A 227 -4.76 2.26 -5.19
C ASN A 227 -3.56 1.66 -5.94
N VAL A 228 -3.80 0.87 -6.99
CA VAL A 228 -2.70 0.28 -7.76
C VAL A 228 -1.97 1.34 -8.60
N LEU A 229 -2.69 2.38 -9.03
CA LEU A 229 -2.26 3.33 -10.06
C LEU A 229 -1.02 4.12 -9.66
N SER A 230 -0.99 4.67 -8.44
CA SER A 230 0.13 5.44 -7.90
C SER A 230 0.87 4.71 -6.79
N ASP A 231 0.19 3.97 -5.90
CA ASP A 231 0.83 3.37 -4.72
C ASP A 231 1.70 2.15 -5.08
N MET A 232 1.51 1.53 -6.24
CA MET A 232 2.36 0.45 -6.75
C MET A 232 3.17 0.85 -7.99
N PHE A 233 3.12 2.12 -8.38
CA PHE A 233 3.73 2.59 -9.62
C PHE A 233 5.25 2.51 -9.61
N PHE A 234 5.89 2.78 -8.47
CA PHE A 234 7.34 2.65 -8.36
C PHE A 234 7.81 1.21 -8.64
N LEU A 235 7.14 0.22 -8.06
CA LEU A 235 7.41 -1.20 -8.31
C LEU A 235 7.22 -1.53 -9.79
N LYS A 236 6.11 -1.07 -10.39
CA LYS A 236 5.84 -1.22 -11.82
C LYS A 236 7.01 -0.70 -12.66
N GLU A 237 7.46 0.52 -12.42
CA GLU A 237 8.60 1.11 -13.14
C GLU A 237 9.92 0.36 -12.90
N GLN A 238 10.15 -0.23 -11.71
CA GLN A 238 11.36 -1.02 -11.48
C GLN A 238 11.35 -2.35 -12.26
N ILE A 239 10.18 -2.97 -12.42
CA ILE A 239 10.02 -4.16 -13.26
C ILE A 239 10.19 -3.77 -14.73
N ASP A 240 9.54 -2.69 -15.17
CA ASP A 240 9.63 -2.24 -16.57
C ASP A 240 11.04 -1.88 -17.01
N LYS A 241 11.90 -1.38 -16.12
CA LYS A 241 13.30 -1.09 -16.45
C LYS A 241 14.08 -2.32 -16.90
N LYS A 242 13.57 -3.53 -16.68
CA LYS A 242 14.16 -4.79 -17.14
C LYS A 242 13.76 -5.12 -18.58
N LEU A 243 13.93 -4.16 -19.49
CA LEU A 243 13.80 -4.31 -20.95
C LEU A 243 14.95 -5.12 -21.57
N GLY A 244 15.27 -6.27 -20.96
CA GLY A 244 16.30 -7.22 -21.41
C GLY A 244 15.72 -8.41 -22.19
N ASP A 245 16.26 -9.61 -21.92
CA ASP A 245 15.95 -10.85 -22.66
C ASP A 245 14.51 -11.37 -22.48
N GLU A 246 13.71 -10.84 -21.55
CA GLU A 246 12.30 -11.19 -21.38
C GLU A 246 11.36 -10.00 -21.67
N ASN A 247 10.29 -10.27 -22.42
CA ASN A 247 9.28 -9.29 -22.79
C ASN A 247 8.23 -9.18 -21.67
N VAL A 248 8.57 -8.46 -20.60
CA VAL A 248 7.73 -8.33 -19.40
C VAL A 248 6.75 -7.16 -19.56
N VAL A 249 5.48 -7.39 -19.23
CA VAL A 249 4.43 -6.36 -19.23
C VAL A 249 3.76 -6.31 -17.88
N VAL A 250 3.77 -5.15 -17.24
CA VAL A 250 3.12 -4.96 -15.93
C VAL A 250 1.75 -4.31 -16.11
N LYS A 251 0.73 -4.89 -15.48
CA LYS A 251 -0.65 -4.39 -15.47
C LYS A 251 -1.24 -4.43 -14.06
N GLY A 252 -2.30 -3.65 -13.85
CA GLY A 252 -3.00 -3.56 -12.58
C GLY A 252 -4.47 -3.22 -12.81
N PHE A 253 -5.36 -3.80 -12.01
CA PHE A 253 -6.80 -3.55 -12.15
C PHE A 253 -7.24 -2.34 -11.33
N PHE A 254 -7.69 -1.28 -12.01
CA PHE A 254 -8.04 -0.01 -11.37
C PHE A 254 -9.43 -0.04 -10.74
N GLY A 255 -10.30 -0.96 -11.18
CA GLY A 255 -11.72 -0.96 -10.82
C GLY A 255 -12.03 -1.31 -9.36
N ASN A 256 -11.01 -1.66 -8.57
CA ASN A 256 -11.10 -1.98 -7.14
C ASN A 256 -10.77 -0.80 -6.20
N VAL A 257 -10.32 0.34 -6.75
CA VAL A 257 -10.09 1.56 -5.96
C VAL A 257 -11.39 2.00 -5.28
N CYS A 258 -11.32 2.34 -3.99
CA CYS A 258 -12.46 2.67 -3.13
C CYS A 258 -13.57 1.59 -3.05
N LYS A 259 -13.24 0.32 -3.30
CA LYS A 259 -14.17 -0.81 -3.16
C LYS A 259 -13.61 -1.92 -2.29
N THR A 260 -12.49 -1.64 -1.63
CA THR A 260 -11.67 -2.64 -0.94
C THR A 260 -12.34 -3.23 0.30
N GLU A 261 -13.43 -2.63 0.77
CA GLU A 261 -14.31 -3.09 1.85
C GLU A 261 -15.33 -4.15 1.41
N ARG A 262 -15.52 -4.37 0.10
CA ARG A 262 -16.55 -5.27 -0.48
C ARG A 262 -16.21 -6.77 -0.40
N GLY A 263 -15.08 -7.15 0.19
CA GLY A 263 -14.70 -8.53 0.42
C GLY A 263 -13.70 -9.09 -0.59
N VAL A 264 -12.96 -10.11 -0.18
CA VAL A 264 -11.90 -10.74 -1.01
C VAL A 264 -12.50 -11.38 -2.26
N LYS A 265 -13.68 -11.99 -2.15
CA LYS A 265 -14.43 -12.60 -3.26
C LYS A 265 -14.78 -11.57 -4.35
N TYR A 266 -15.36 -10.45 -3.95
CA TYR A 266 -15.73 -9.36 -4.85
C TYR A 266 -14.52 -8.81 -5.60
N LEU A 267 -13.44 -8.53 -4.86
CA LEU A 267 -12.22 -7.95 -5.42
C LEU A 267 -11.47 -8.92 -6.35
N GLY A 268 -11.34 -10.18 -5.92
CA GLY A 268 -10.55 -11.20 -6.62
C GLY A 268 -11.19 -11.67 -7.92
N SER A 269 -12.52 -11.83 -7.93
CA SER A 269 -13.26 -12.17 -9.16
C SER A 269 -13.09 -11.11 -10.25
N ARG A 270 -13.17 -9.82 -9.90
CA ARG A 270 -12.95 -8.71 -10.84
C ARG A 270 -11.52 -8.66 -11.38
N VAL A 271 -10.52 -8.94 -10.54
CA VAL A 271 -9.13 -9.06 -10.98
C VAL A 271 -8.96 -10.23 -11.94
N ALA A 272 -9.59 -11.38 -11.67
CA ALA A 272 -9.54 -12.53 -12.55
C ALA A 272 -10.21 -12.28 -13.91
N ASP A 273 -11.42 -11.71 -13.93
CA ASP A 273 -12.09 -11.33 -15.18
C ASP A 273 -11.26 -10.31 -15.97
N TYR A 274 -10.63 -9.33 -15.30
CA TYR A 274 -9.70 -8.39 -15.94
C TYR A 274 -8.50 -9.08 -16.58
N VAL A 275 -7.89 -10.07 -15.90
CA VAL A 275 -6.78 -10.85 -16.46
C VAL A 275 -7.22 -11.63 -17.71
N VAL A 276 -8.41 -12.22 -17.68
CA VAL A 276 -8.99 -12.90 -18.85
C VAL A 276 -9.20 -11.92 -20.01
N ASP A 277 -9.76 -10.75 -19.74
CA ASP A 277 -9.97 -9.71 -20.75
C ASP A 277 -8.64 -9.24 -21.36
N LEU A 278 -7.59 -9.07 -20.55
CA LEU A 278 -6.26 -8.76 -21.05
C LEU A 278 -5.73 -9.82 -22.02
N VAL A 279 -5.81 -11.10 -21.69
CA VAL A 279 -5.23 -12.16 -22.53
C VAL A 279 -6.11 -12.55 -23.73
N THR A 280 -7.39 -12.17 -23.74
CA THR A 280 -8.35 -12.57 -24.80
C THR A 280 -8.84 -11.42 -25.68
N GLN A 281 -8.87 -10.19 -25.16
CA GLN A 281 -9.46 -9.03 -25.85
C GLN A 281 -8.46 -7.92 -26.15
N ASN A 282 -7.38 -7.77 -25.37
CA ASN A 282 -6.40 -6.71 -25.62
C ASN A 282 -5.57 -6.99 -26.88
N GLU A 283 -5.56 -6.06 -27.82
CA GLU A 283 -4.90 -6.23 -29.13
C GLU A 283 -3.41 -6.56 -29.04
N THR A 284 -2.70 -6.04 -28.02
CA THR A 284 -1.25 -6.23 -27.87
C THR A 284 -0.90 -7.54 -27.13
N LEU A 285 -1.78 -8.00 -26.23
CA LEU A 285 -1.51 -9.16 -25.36
C LEU A 285 -2.17 -10.44 -25.85
N LYS A 286 -3.24 -10.32 -26.64
CA LYS A 286 -4.06 -11.46 -27.08
C LYS A 286 -3.23 -12.49 -27.82
N GLY A 287 -3.22 -13.72 -27.29
CA GLY A 287 -2.51 -14.86 -27.87
C GLY A 287 -0.98 -14.84 -27.73
N ASN A 288 -0.41 -13.80 -27.09
CA ASN A 288 1.04 -13.64 -26.94
C ASN A 288 1.53 -13.89 -25.50
N VAL A 289 0.63 -13.89 -24.51
CA VAL A 289 0.98 -14.12 -23.10
C VAL A 289 1.24 -15.60 -22.86
N THR A 290 2.47 -15.93 -22.45
CA THR A 290 2.91 -17.31 -22.17
C THR A 290 3.26 -17.55 -20.70
N LYS A 291 3.60 -16.48 -19.97
CA LYS A 291 3.95 -16.51 -18.56
C LYS A 291 3.11 -15.49 -17.79
N ILE A 292 2.78 -15.80 -16.54
CA ILE A 292 2.12 -14.86 -15.63
C ILE A 292 2.79 -14.80 -14.25
N SER A 293 2.77 -13.62 -13.63
CA SER A 293 3.16 -13.43 -12.24
C SER A 293 2.17 -12.53 -11.51
N PHE A 294 1.99 -12.81 -10.23
CA PHE A 294 1.11 -12.08 -9.33
C PHE A 294 1.94 -11.46 -8.22
N ILE A 295 1.78 -10.16 -8.01
CA ILE A 295 2.37 -9.43 -6.89
C ILE A 295 1.27 -8.65 -6.16
N GLY A 296 1.02 -9.01 -4.91
CA GLY A 296 -0.02 -8.42 -4.07
C GLY A 296 0.57 -7.71 -2.85
N HIS A 297 0.13 -6.50 -2.57
CA HIS A 297 0.43 -5.79 -1.33
C HIS A 297 -0.73 -5.88 -0.36
N SER A 298 -0.45 -6.22 0.91
CA SER A 298 -1.46 -6.24 1.96
C SER A 298 -2.67 -7.10 1.56
N LEU A 299 -3.89 -6.57 1.62
CA LEU A 299 -5.12 -7.21 1.10
C LEU A 299 -4.96 -7.78 -0.32
N GLY A 300 -4.16 -7.15 -1.17
CA GLY A 300 -3.91 -7.56 -2.56
C GLY A 300 -3.39 -8.98 -2.70
N GLY A 301 -2.64 -9.49 -1.71
CA GLY A 301 -2.20 -10.90 -1.70
C GLY A 301 -3.37 -11.88 -1.61
N LEU A 302 -4.33 -11.63 -0.71
CA LEU A 302 -5.55 -12.44 -0.58
C LEU A 302 -6.45 -12.32 -1.81
N VAL A 303 -6.58 -11.11 -2.37
CA VAL A 303 -7.32 -10.84 -3.61
C VAL A 303 -6.76 -11.66 -4.76
N GLN A 304 -5.44 -11.73 -4.91
CA GLN A 304 -4.79 -12.54 -5.93
C GLN A 304 -4.90 -14.04 -5.67
N THR A 305 -4.84 -14.49 -4.40
CA THR A 305 -5.13 -15.89 -4.05
C THR A 305 -6.53 -16.29 -4.53
N PHE A 306 -7.54 -15.46 -4.28
CA PHE A 306 -8.90 -15.70 -4.78
C PHE A 306 -8.97 -15.65 -6.31
N ALA A 307 -8.31 -14.68 -6.95
CA ALA A 307 -8.28 -14.56 -8.40
C ALA A 307 -7.70 -15.81 -9.08
N VAL A 308 -6.61 -16.36 -8.53
CA VAL A 308 -6.02 -17.63 -9.00
C VAL A 308 -7.00 -18.79 -8.88
N ALA A 309 -7.70 -18.90 -7.74
CA ALA A 309 -8.74 -19.91 -7.53
C ALA A 309 -9.86 -19.80 -8.58
N TYR A 310 -10.32 -18.57 -8.82
CA TYR A 310 -11.40 -18.26 -9.76
C TYR A 310 -11.01 -18.54 -11.21
N LEU A 311 -9.78 -18.20 -11.61
CA LEU A 311 -9.24 -18.50 -12.94
C LEU A 311 -9.24 -20.01 -13.20
N GLU A 312 -8.73 -20.81 -12.27
CA GLU A 312 -8.71 -22.27 -12.41
C GLU A 312 -10.12 -22.87 -12.49
N ALA A 313 -11.04 -22.39 -11.65
CA ALA A 313 -12.39 -22.95 -11.60
C ALA A 313 -13.25 -22.58 -12.81
N ASN A 314 -13.13 -21.36 -13.35
CA ASN A 314 -14.02 -20.84 -14.40
C ASN A 314 -13.36 -20.76 -15.77
N PHE A 315 -12.03 -20.79 -15.84
CA PHE A 315 -11.25 -20.77 -17.08
C PHE A 315 -10.12 -21.81 -17.04
N PRO A 316 -10.43 -23.12 -16.99
CA PRO A 316 -9.41 -24.17 -16.84
C PRO A 316 -8.32 -24.17 -17.92
N TRP A 317 -8.63 -23.63 -19.11
CA TRP A 317 -7.66 -23.44 -20.21
C TRP A 317 -6.54 -22.46 -19.86
N PHE A 318 -6.78 -21.53 -18.93
CA PHE A 318 -5.89 -20.41 -18.66
C PHE A 318 -4.51 -20.89 -18.20
N PHE A 319 -4.45 -21.65 -17.10
CA PHE A 319 -3.18 -22.17 -16.60
C PHE A 319 -2.64 -23.35 -17.41
N GLN A 320 -3.39 -23.92 -18.36
CA GLN A 320 -2.85 -24.89 -19.31
C GLN A 320 -1.99 -24.20 -20.38
N GLN A 321 -2.32 -22.96 -20.75
CA GLN A 321 -1.63 -22.19 -21.78
C GLN A 321 -0.63 -21.18 -21.21
N VAL A 322 -0.91 -20.64 -20.02
CA VAL A 322 -0.11 -19.60 -19.37
C VAL A 322 0.58 -20.18 -18.15
N GLN A 323 1.91 -20.16 -18.16
CA GLN A 323 2.74 -20.70 -17.08
C GLN A 323 2.78 -19.73 -15.88
N PRO A 324 2.38 -20.16 -14.67
CA PRO A 324 2.54 -19.35 -13.47
C PRO A 324 4.02 -19.33 -13.01
N ILE A 325 4.62 -18.14 -12.94
CA ILE A 325 6.06 -17.96 -12.61
C ILE A 325 6.25 -17.52 -11.16
N ASN A 326 5.80 -16.32 -10.80
CA ASN A 326 5.97 -15.76 -9.45
C ASN A 326 4.62 -15.52 -8.79
N PHE A 327 4.45 -15.97 -7.55
CA PHE A 327 3.41 -15.54 -6.63
C PHE A 327 4.07 -14.84 -5.45
N ILE A 328 3.99 -13.51 -5.40
CA ILE A 328 4.69 -12.68 -4.44
C ILE A 328 3.69 -11.89 -3.60
N THR A 329 3.87 -11.90 -2.29
CA THR A 329 3.08 -11.06 -1.39
C THR A 329 3.98 -10.14 -0.57
N LEU A 330 3.53 -8.90 -0.36
CA LEU A 330 4.23 -7.86 0.39
C LEU A 330 3.35 -7.43 1.56
N ALA A 331 3.75 -7.78 2.78
CA ALA A 331 3.00 -7.51 4.01
C ALA A 331 1.53 -7.95 3.94
N SER A 332 1.24 -9.13 3.39
CA SER A 332 -0.14 -9.63 3.22
C SER A 332 -0.62 -10.50 4.38
N PRO A 333 -1.80 -10.25 4.97
CA PRO A 333 -2.31 -11.04 6.09
C PRO A 333 -2.93 -12.38 5.62
N LEU A 334 -2.11 -13.29 5.09
CA LEU A 334 -2.57 -14.52 4.44
C LEU A 334 -3.34 -15.48 5.37
N ILE A 335 -3.13 -15.39 6.70
CA ILE A 335 -3.83 -16.19 7.72
C ILE A 335 -4.88 -15.38 8.51
N GLY A 336 -5.13 -14.11 8.16
CA GLY A 336 -6.03 -13.20 8.89
C GLY A 336 -5.32 -12.35 9.95
N VAL A 337 -6.09 -11.59 10.74
CA VAL A 337 -5.56 -10.61 11.73
C VAL A 337 -6.18 -10.75 13.13
N VAL A 338 -6.52 -11.96 13.54
CA VAL A 338 -7.43 -12.20 14.67
C VAL A 338 -6.79 -12.00 16.05
N HIS A 339 -5.52 -12.40 16.19
CA HIS A 339 -4.87 -12.58 17.50
C HIS A 339 -4.05 -11.40 18.04
N GLU A 340 -3.83 -10.32 17.28
CA GLU A 340 -2.87 -9.26 17.67
C GLU A 340 -3.48 -7.85 17.84
N ASN A 341 -4.80 -7.74 18.00
CA ASN A 341 -5.43 -6.44 18.27
C ASN A 341 -6.49 -6.51 19.38
N PRO A 342 -6.20 -6.03 20.60
CA PRO A 342 -7.15 -6.04 21.70
C PRO A 342 -8.32 -5.10 21.39
N VAL A 343 -9.54 -5.65 21.29
CA VAL A 343 -10.84 -4.95 21.39
C VAL A 343 -11.17 -3.86 20.34
N TYR A 344 -10.29 -2.93 19.97
CA TYR A 344 -10.56 -1.79 19.08
C TYR A 344 -10.68 -2.18 17.60
N ILE A 345 -9.80 -3.05 17.10
CA ILE A 345 -9.99 -3.65 15.75
C ILE A 345 -11.19 -4.59 15.76
N LYS A 346 -11.45 -5.30 16.87
CA LYS A 346 -12.71 -6.06 17.01
C LYS A 346 -13.92 -5.13 16.97
N LEU A 347 -13.89 -3.92 17.54
CA LEU A 347 -14.97 -2.95 17.42
C LEU A 347 -15.10 -2.41 15.99
N ALA A 348 -14.01 -2.09 15.29
CA ALA A 348 -14.04 -1.64 13.89
C ALA A 348 -14.48 -2.75 12.91
N LEU A 349 -14.02 -3.99 13.12
CA LEU A 349 -14.35 -5.18 12.32
C LEU A 349 -15.75 -5.75 12.66
N LEU A 350 -16.23 -5.64 13.91
CA LEU A 350 -17.56 -6.11 14.33
C LEU A 350 -18.66 -5.04 14.18
N ALA A 351 -18.34 -3.74 14.21
CA ALA A 351 -19.33 -2.68 14.05
C ALA A 351 -19.79 -2.46 12.59
N GLY A 352 -19.43 -3.35 11.65
CA GLY A 352 -19.83 -3.22 10.25
C GLY A 352 -19.14 -2.09 9.47
N VAL A 353 -18.19 -1.37 10.10
CA VAL A 353 -17.52 -0.19 9.51
C VAL A 353 -16.42 -0.56 8.51
N VAL A 354 -15.88 -1.79 8.55
CA VAL A 354 -14.82 -2.28 7.63
C VAL A 354 -15.38 -3.14 6.48
N GLY A 355 -16.71 -3.23 6.36
CA GLY A 355 -17.40 -4.00 5.32
C GLY A 355 -17.09 -5.50 5.35
N LYS A 356 -17.37 -6.18 4.23
CA LYS A 356 -17.17 -7.63 4.07
C LYS A 356 -15.70 -8.04 4.20
N THR A 357 -14.77 -7.20 3.75
CA THR A 357 -13.33 -7.47 3.87
C THR A 357 -12.88 -7.62 5.32
N GLY A 358 -13.41 -6.78 6.22
CA GLY A 358 -13.11 -6.91 7.64
C GLY A 358 -13.58 -8.24 8.22
N GLN A 359 -14.73 -8.73 7.77
CA GLN A 359 -15.25 -10.05 8.16
C GLN A 359 -14.35 -11.18 7.68
N ASP A 360 -13.90 -11.12 6.42
CA ASP A 360 -13.00 -12.10 5.83
C ASP A 360 -11.67 -12.17 6.62
N LEU A 361 -11.06 -11.00 6.89
CA LEU A 361 -9.80 -10.89 7.64
C LEU A 361 -9.95 -11.30 9.12
N GLY A 362 -11.15 -11.13 9.68
CA GLY A 362 -11.51 -11.55 11.03
C GLY A 362 -11.87 -13.03 11.15
N LEU A 363 -11.67 -13.84 10.11
CA LEU A 363 -12.03 -15.26 10.03
C LEU A 363 -13.50 -15.53 10.38
N GLN A 364 -14.41 -14.63 10.00
CA GLN A 364 -15.84 -14.88 10.15
C GLN A 364 -16.28 -16.02 9.23
N TYR A 365 -17.18 -16.85 9.76
CA TYR A 365 -17.75 -17.98 9.05
C TYR A 365 -18.59 -17.51 7.85
N THR A 366 -18.42 -18.15 6.70
CA THR A 366 -19.28 -17.90 5.54
C THR A 366 -20.67 -18.49 5.75
N GLU A 367 -21.72 -17.75 5.37
CA GLU A 367 -23.13 -18.13 5.59
C GLU A 367 -23.52 -19.49 4.99
N SER A 368 -22.77 -19.97 3.99
CA SER A 368 -23.08 -21.17 3.22
C SER A 368 -22.26 -22.41 3.58
N ASN A 369 -21.09 -22.30 4.25
CA ASN A 369 -20.13 -23.41 4.34
C ASN A 369 -19.58 -23.72 5.75
N ASN A 370 -20.09 -23.12 6.83
CA ASN A 370 -19.60 -23.37 8.21
C ASN A 370 -18.07 -23.28 8.37
N LYS A 371 -17.36 -22.59 7.47
CA LYS A 371 -15.91 -22.33 7.54
C LYS A 371 -15.59 -20.89 7.08
N PRO A 372 -14.49 -20.29 7.58
CA PRO A 372 -13.99 -19.00 7.09
C PRO A 372 -13.43 -19.09 5.67
N LEU A 373 -13.55 -18.01 4.88
CA LEU A 373 -13.04 -17.97 3.50
C LEU A 373 -11.54 -18.23 3.42
N LEU A 374 -10.76 -17.63 4.32
CA LEU A 374 -9.29 -17.73 4.34
C LEU A 374 -8.79 -19.15 4.61
N LEU A 375 -9.60 -19.98 5.28
CA LEU A 375 -9.31 -21.42 5.44
C LEU A 375 -9.52 -22.19 4.14
N LEU A 376 -10.49 -21.79 3.32
CA LEU A 376 -10.77 -22.46 2.04
C LEU A 376 -9.80 -22.02 0.95
N LEU A 377 -9.33 -20.77 0.97
CA LEU A 377 -8.44 -20.20 -0.06
C LEU A 377 -7.21 -21.05 -0.38
N PRO A 378 -6.38 -21.52 0.58
CA PRO A 378 -5.19 -22.31 0.28
C PRO A 378 -5.46 -23.77 -0.08
N THR A 379 -6.72 -24.20 -0.18
CA THR A 379 -7.12 -25.59 -0.46
C THR A 379 -7.58 -25.78 -1.91
N GLY A 380 -7.84 -27.03 -2.31
CA GLY A 380 -8.54 -27.35 -3.56
C GLY A 380 -7.88 -26.78 -4.84
N PRO A 381 -8.65 -26.16 -5.76
CA PRO A 381 -8.13 -25.60 -7.01
C PRO A 381 -6.98 -24.62 -6.83
N THR A 382 -7.08 -23.73 -5.85
CA THR A 382 -6.03 -22.74 -5.57
C THR A 382 -4.73 -23.42 -5.16
N HIS A 383 -4.81 -24.42 -4.27
CA HIS A 383 -3.65 -25.19 -3.81
C HIS A 383 -2.87 -25.78 -4.98
N ARG A 384 -3.59 -26.42 -5.91
CA ARG A 384 -2.99 -27.04 -7.11
C ARG A 384 -2.24 -26.01 -7.95
N ILE A 385 -2.83 -24.83 -8.17
CA ILE A 385 -2.16 -23.80 -8.97
C ILE A 385 -1.03 -23.12 -8.20
N LEU A 386 -1.18 -22.89 -6.89
CA LEU A 386 -0.11 -22.37 -6.04
C LEU A 386 1.13 -23.27 -6.12
N LYS A 387 0.97 -24.60 -6.08
CA LYS A 387 2.09 -25.56 -6.29
C LYS A 387 2.78 -25.38 -7.64
N ARG A 388 2.03 -25.06 -8.70
CA ARG A 388 2.56 -24.89 -10.06
C ARG A 388 3.35 -23.59 -10.26
N PHE A 389 3.21 -22.59 -9.39
CA PHE A 389 4.09 -21.42 -9.45
C PHE A 389 5.53 -21.85 -9.24
N VAL A 390 6.40 -21.43 -10.14
CA VAL A 390 7.85 -21.70 -10.04
C VAL A 390 8.42 -21.12 -8.75
N ARG A 391 7.97 -19.91 -8.36
CA ARG A 391 8.42 -19.20 -7.16
C ARG A 391 7.23 -18.68 -6.37
N ARG A 392 7.20 -19.02 -5.08
CA ARG A 392 6.27 -18.46 -4.08
C ARG A 392 7.09 -17.71 -3.04
N THR A 393 6.82 -16.44 -2.84
CA THR A 393 7.63 -15.59 -1.94
C THR A 393 6.77 -14.64 -1.13
N VAL A 394 7.00 -14.60 0.17
CA VAL A 394 6.37 -13.63 1.07
C VAL A 394 7.44 -12.67 1.58
N TYR A 395 7.18 -11.38 1.48
CA TYR A 395 7.95 -10.31 2.10
C TYR A 395 7.16 -9.81 3.31
N ALA A 396 7.76 -9.88 4.50
CA ALA A 396 7.10 -9.55 5.75
C ALA A 396 7.93 -8.56 6.57
N ASN A 397 7.28 -7.52 7.07
CA ASN A 397 7.91 -6.54 7.96
C ASN A 397 8.13 -7.18 9.33
N ALA A 398 9.38 -7.28 9.78
CA ALA A 398 9.72 -7.79 11.11
C ALA A 398 9.44 -6.76 12.21
N VAL A 399 9.53 -5.47 11.87
CA VAL A 399 9.34 -4.34 12.79
C VAL A 399 8.56 -3.20 12.12
N ASN A 400 7.97 -2.33 12.94
CA ASN A 400 7.34 -1.06 12.53
C ASN A 400 6.16 -1.15 11.54
N ASP A 401 5.58 -2.33 11.35
CA ASP A 401 4.29 -2.50 10.67
C ASP A 401 3.18 -2.62 11.71
N GLY A 402 2.40 -1.56 11.85
CA GLY A 402 1.24 -1.51 12.76
C GLY A 402 -0.06 -2.03 12.14
N ILE A 403 -0.04 -2.42 10.86
CA ILE A 403 -1.24 -2.82 10.10
C ILE A 403 -1.30 -4.33 9.97
N VAL A 404 -0.19 -4.96 9.57
CA VAL A 404 -0.12 -6.40 9.31
C VAL A 404 0.95 -7.05 10.18
N PRO A 405 0.55 -7.89 11.16
CA PRO A 405 1.48 -8.66 11.98
C PRO A 405 2.48 -9.49 11.18
N LEU A 406 3.70 -9.61 11.72
CA LEU A 406 4.74 -10.48 11.17
C LEU A 406 4.25 -11.92 11.03
N ARG A 407 3.60 -12.46 12.07
CA ARG A 407 3.12 -13.85 12.05
C ARG A 407 2.13 -14.13 10.91
N THR A 408 1.34 -13.14 10.48
CA THR A 408 0.37 -13.35 9.40
C THR A 408 1.00 -13.19 8.02
N SER A 409 1.87 -12.20 7.87
CA SER A 409 2.58 -11.94 6.62
C SER A 409 3.69 -12.94 6.31
N ALA A 410 4.25 -13.59 7.33
CA ALA A 410 5.26 -14.64 7.18
C ALA A 410 4.69 -16.07 7.22
N LEU A 411 3.38 -16.26 7.13
CA LEU A 411 2.72 -17.58 7.21
C LEU A 411 3.09 -18.35 8.49
N LEU A 412 3.03 -17.68 9.64
CA LEU A 412 3.13 -18.19 11.01
C LEU A 412 4.50 -18.73 11.45
N TYR A 413 5.01 -19.75 10.76
CA TYR A 413 6.21 -20.50 11.17
C TYR A 413 7.49 -19.84 10.69
N LEU A 414 8.43 -19.63 11.62
CA LEU A 414 9.73 -19.02 11.35
C LEU A 414 10.84 -19.75 12.12
N ASP A 415 12.06 -19.58 11.63
CA ASP A 415 13.28 -20.02 12.32
C ASP A 415 13.79 -18.93 13.27
N TYR A 416 13.13 -18.75 14.42
CA TYR A 416 13.49 -17.77 15.45
C TYR A 416 14.87 -18.02 16.05
N ASP A 417 15.32 -19.28 16.17
CA ASP A 417 16.67 -19.60 16.60
C ASP A 417 17.72 -19.09 15.60
N GLY A 418 17.52 -19.33 14.31
CA GLY A 418 18.34 -18.77 13.24
C GLY A 418 18.32 -17.25 13.20
N LEU A 419 17.16 -16.63 13.46
CA LEU A 419 17.04 -15.17 13.57
C LEU A 419 17.82 -14.61 14.77
N THR A 420 17.84 -15.33 15.89
CA THR A 420 18.57 -14.93 17.11
C THR A 420 20.09 -15.03 16.92
N ALA A 421 20.56 -16.04 16.17
CA ALA A 421 21.99 -16.17 15.84
C ALA A 421 22.51 -15.05 14.92
N LEU A 422 21.62 -14.45 14.12
CA LEU A 422 21.91 -13.30 13.27
C LEU A 422 21.83 -11.96 14.02
N GLY A 423 21.09 -11.91 15.14
CA GLY A 423 20.92 -10.75 16.00
C GLY A 423 22.19 -10.38 16.78
N ARG A 424 23.17 -9.76 16.10
CA ARG A 424 24.29 -9.06 16.76
C ARG A 424 23.76 -7.84 17.52
N ASP A 425 24.16 -7.70 18.79
CA ASP A 425 24.26 -6.49 19.64
C ASP A 425 23.67 -5.18 19.07
N THR A 426 22.36 -5.11 18.83
CA THR A 426 21.68 -3.82 18.62
C THR A 426 21.30 -3.27 19.98
N LYS A 427 22.24 -2.53 20.60
CA LYS A 427 21.82 -1.50 21.56
C LYS A 427 20.86 -0.59 20.79
N PRO A 428 19.65 -0.27 21.30
CA PRO A 428 18.80 0.71 20.67
C PRO A 428 19.60 1.99 20.52
N GLY A 429 19.84 2.39 19.26
CA GLY A 429 20.61 3.58 18.95
C GLY A 429 19.89 4.80 19.48
N THR A 430 20.43 5.40 20.53
CA THR A 430 20.12 6.77 20.92
C THR A 430 20.66 7.72 19.85
N THR A 431 19.92 7.87 18.75
CA THR A 431 20.21 8.91 17.74
C THR A 431 18.91 9.51 17.24
N GLY A 432 18.52 10.60 17.88
CA GLY A 432 17.35 11.40 17.54
C GLY A 432 16.70 11.98 18.78
N GLU A 433 17.35 12.91 19.48
CA GLU A 433 16.62 13.76 20.42
C GLU A 433 15.54 14.52 19.63
N ILE A 434 14.29 14.16 19.88
CA ILE A 434 13.11 14.91 19.46
C ILE A 434 13.11 16.20 20.30
N PRO A 435 12.88 17.40 19.73
CA PRO A 435 12.69 18.61 20.51
C PRO A 435 11.63 18.39 21.59
N GLN A 436 11.99 18.63 22.85
CA GLN A 436 11.12 18.47 24.01
C GLN A 436 10.00 19.51 24.09
N GLU A 437 9.93 20.42 23.13
CA GLU A 437 8.89 21.44 23.02
C GLU A 437 8.05 21.14 21.78
N LEU A 438 6.92 20.47 22.00
CA LEU A 438 5.76 20.61 21.11
C LEU A 438 5.44 22.11 21.03
N PRO A 439 5.15 22.68 19.85
CA PRO A 439 4.64 24.04 19.80
C PRO A 439 3.34 24.06 20.60
N ASP A 440 3.31 24.87 21.67
CA ASP A 440 2.10 25.30 22.37
C ASP A 440 1.25 26.16 21.42
N ASN A 441 0.70 25.53 20.37
CA ASN A 441 -0.41 26.09 19.63
C ASN A 441 -1.65 25.32 20.08
N GLU A 442 -2.52 26.02 20.81
CA GLU A 442 -3.92 25.64 21.07
C GLU A 442 -4.74 25.64 19.77
N ASP A 443 -4.25 24.96 18.74
CA ASP A 443 -4.94 24.76 17.48
C ASP A 443 -5.61 23.37 17.50
N SER A 444 -6.88 23.33 17.13
CA SER A 444 -7.76 22.14 17.08
C SER A 444 -7.19 20.93 16.27
N GLN A 445 -6.10 21.14 15.53
CA GLN A 445 -5.37 20.16 14.72
C GLN A 445 -4.68 19.07 15.57
N THR A 446 -4.23 19.37 16.79
CA THR A 446 -3.53 18.42 17.66
C THR A 446 -4.49 17.48 18.39
N LEU A 447 -5.71 17.93 18.67
CA LEU A 447 -6.73 17.18 19.40
C LEU A 447 -7.33 16.02 18.61
N ALA A 448 -7.69 16.23 17.33
CA ALA A 448 -8.23 15.17 16.47
C ALA A 448 -7.18 14.07 16.17
N LEU A 449 -5.91 14.47 15.98
CA LEU A 449 -4.78 13.57 15.85
C LEU A 449 -4.45 12.83 17.15
N SER A 450 -4.56 13.49 18.31
CA SER A 450 -4.40 12.85 19.63
C SER A 450 -5.51 11.83 19.93
N ALA A 451 -6.74 12.07 19.45
CA ALA A 451 -7.86 11.14 19.55
C ALA A 451 -7.70 9.93 18.61
N MET A 452 -7.12 10.15 17.43
CA MET A 452 -6.72 9.06 16.52
C MET A 452 -5.52 8.28 17.10
N LEU A 453 -4.59 8.93 17.81
CA LEU A 453 -3.46 8.28 18.50
C LEU A 453 -3.87 7.47 19.73
N SER A 454 -4.85 7.93 20.50
CA SER A 454 -5.37 7.17 21.65
C SER A 454 -6.07 5.87 21.22
N TYR A 455 -6.46 5.79 19.95
CA TYR A 455 -6.95 4.58 19.29
C TYR A 455 -5.85 3.53 19.02
N PHE A 456 -4.58 3.93 19.06
CA PHE A 456 -3.40 3.07 18.82
C PHE A 456 -2.50 2.88 20.05
N LEU A 457 -2.87 3.42 21.22
CA LEU A 457 -2.11 3.25 22.47
C LEU A 457 -2.60 2.00 23.25
N PRO A 458 -1.75 0.99 23.52
CA PRO A 458 -2.16 -0.17 24.31
C PRO A 458 -2.23 0.15 25.80
N GLN A 459 -3.29 -0.33 26.46
CA GLN A 459 -3.26 -0.53 27.91
C GLN A 459 -2.36 -1.73 28.25
N LYS A 460 -1.54 -1.52 29.28
CA LYS A 460 -0.47 -2.38 29.79
C LYS A 460 -0.89 -3.85 29.95
N HIS A 461 -0.38 -4.77 29.12
CA HIS A 461 -0.49 -6.22 29.35
C HIS A 461 0.82 -6.85 29.88
N ARG A 462 0.63 -7.85 30.75
CA ARG A 462 1.60 -8.53 31.65
C ARG A 462 2.31 -9.72 30.94
N LYS A 463 3.58 -9.97 31.35
CA LYS A 463 4.47 -11.18 31.27
C LYS A 463 3.86 -12.45 30.63
N SER A 464 4.50 -13.27 29.76
CA SER A 464 5.90 -13.43 29.31
C SER A 464 5.97 -13.95 27.85
N ASP A 465 6.54 -13.16 26.94
CA ASP A 465 6.48 -13.39 25.48
C ASP A 465 7.35 -14.55 24.95
N ALA A 466 8.30 -15.05 25.74
CA ALA A 466 9.27 -16.07 25.29
C ALA A 466 8.63 -17.45 25.01
N GLU A 467 7.56 -17.82 25.72
CA GLU A 467 6.86 -19.10 25.50
C GLU A 467 6.00 -19.09 24.23
N GLN A 468 5.55 -17.91 23.77
CA GLN A 468 4.67 -17.76 22.61
C GLN A 468 5.41 -17.95 21.27
N TYR A 469 6.66 -17.46 21.17
CA TYR A 469 7.48 -17.64 19.96
C TYR A 469 7.99 -19.08 19.79
N ASN A 470 8.28 -19.77 20.90
CA ASN A 470 8.69 -21.18 20.88
C ASN A 470 7.64 -22.12 20.26
N ARG A 471 6.36 -21.74 20.26
CA ARG A 471 5.28 -22.56 19.66
C ARG A 471 5.37 -22.63 18.14
N PHE A 472 5.85 -21.58 17.48
CA PHE A 472 5.88 -21.45 16.02
C PHE A 472 7.29 -21.56 15.44
N GLN A 473 8.26 -21.98 16.28
CA GLN A 473 9.63 -22.29 15.87
C GLN A 473 9.65 -23.48 14.92
N THR A 474 10.39 -23.34 13.81
CA THR A 474 10.63 -24.45 12.87
C THR A 474 11.64 -25.46 13.40
N THR A 475 11.48 -26.72 12.97
CA THR A 475 12.27 -27.87 13.41
C THR A 475 13.46 -28.05 12.46
N SER A 476 14.61 -27.43 12.72
CA SER A 476 15.84 -27.63 11.94
C SER A 476 16.70 -28.78 12.50
N GLN A 477 17.42 -29.52 11.64
CA GLN A 477 18.27 -30.66 12.07
C GLN A 477 19.42 -30.29 13.04
N GLU A 478 19.75 -29.00 13.17
CA GLU A 478 20.77 -28.51 14.11
C GLU A 478 20.24 -28.22 15.53
N ASN A 479 18.92 -28.25 15.74
CA ASN A 479 18.26 -27.78 16.97
C ASN A 479 18.05 -28.83 18.07
N ASN A 480 18.53 -30.07 17.90
CA ASN A 480 18.24 -31.14 18.86
C ASN A 480 18.94 -31.03 20.24
N ASN A 481 19.71 -29.97 20.54
CA ASN A 481 20.51 -29.92 21.79
C ASN A 481 20.69 -28.53 22.44
N LYS A 482 19.87 -27.51 22.16
CA LYS A 482 19.97 -26.22 22.87
C LYS A 482 18.61 -25.67 23.27
N GLU A 483 18.36 -25.55 24.57
CA GLU A 483 17.33 -24.67 25.11
C GLU A 483 17.75 -23.21 24.84
N GLY A 484 17.40 -22.70 23.67
CA GLY A 484 17.60 -21.30 23.29
C GLY A 484 16.59 -20.42 24.01
N THR A 485 17.06 -19.57 24.93
CA THR A 485 16.27 -18.47 25.48
C THR A 485 16.26 -17.35 24.45
N PHE A 486 15.15 -17.20 23.73
CA PHE A 486 14.94 -16.13 22.76
C PHE A 486 15.16 -14.75 23.42
N GLY A 487 16.24 -14.06 23.02
CA GLY A 487 16.44 -12.64 23.27
C GLY A 487 15.65 -11.88 22.22
N GLY A 488 14.37 -11.60 22.55
CA GLY A 488 13.37 -10.89 21.74
C GLY A 488 13.85 -10.13 20.50
N LEU A 489 13.16 -10.32 19.37
CA LEU A 489 13.09 -9.29 18.31
C LEU A 489 12.87 -7.92 18.96
N PRO A 490 13.53 -6.83 18.48
CA PRO A 490 13.40 -5.51 19.09
C PRO A 490 11.92 -5.19 19.28
N LYS A 491 11.50 -5.03 20.54
CA LYS A 491 10.11 -4.69 20.82
C LYS A 491 9.84 -3.36 20.14
N PRO A 492 8.90 -3.26 19.18
CA PRO A 492 8.50 -1.96 18.69
C PRO A 492 7.99 -1.19 19.90
N SER A 493 8.66 -0.09 20.23
CA SER A 493 8.18 0.85 21.23
C SER A 493 6.94 1.50 20.62
N PHE A 494 5.75 0.92 20.84
CA PHE A 494 4.51 1.33 20.17
C PHE A 494 4.17 2.81 20.34
N VAL A 495 4.61 3.44 21.43
CA VAL A 495 4.44 4.89 21.66
C VAL A 495 5.32 5.71 20.69
N GLU A 496 6.53 5.24 20.42
CA GLU A 496 7.47 5.83 19.46
C GLU A 496 7.06 5.52 18.00
N SER A 497 6.53 4.31 17.75
CA SER A 497 5.93 3.91 16.48
C SER A 497 4.65 4.69 16.16
N ALA A 498 3.78 4.97 17.13
CA ALA A 498 2.53 5.70 16.89
C ALA A 498 2.77 7.16 16.47
N ALA A 499 3.70 7.86 17.14
CA ALA A 499 4.09 9.23 16.75
C ALA A 499 4.75 9.26 15.37
N SER A 500 5.61 8.28 15.07
CA SER A 500 6.27 8.15 13.76
C SER A 500 5.37 7.54 12.67
N LEU A 501 4.18 7.03 12.99
CA LEU A 501 3.16 6.70 11.99
C LEU A 501 2.38 7.95 11.55
N ILE A 502 2.26 8.99 12.39
CA ILE A 502 1.64 10.27 11.99
C ILE A 502 2.59 11.06 11.10
N LEU A 503 3.83 11.20 11.55
CA LEU A 503 4.88 11.94 10.84
C LEU A 503 6.04 10.99 10.61
N PRO A 504 5.93 10.11 9.60
CA PRO A 504 7.02 9.21 9.29
C PRO A 504 8.27 9.98 8.94
N PRO A 505 9.43 9.58 9.51
CA PRO A 505 10.68 10.26 9.27
C PRO A 505 10.96 10.20 7.77
N GLN A 506 11.23 11.35 7.15
CA GLN A 506 11.58 11.36 5.73
C GLN A 506 12.99 10.79 5.52
N PRO A 507 13.22 10.07 4.41
CA PRO A 507 14.57 9.67 4.03
C PRO A 507 15.50 10.87 3.93
N SER A 508 16.69 10.77 4.54
CA SER A 508 17.69 11.82 4.41
C SER A 508 18.16 11.93 2.95
N LEU A 509 18.60 13.13 2.55
CA LEU A 509 19.18 13.33 1.22
C LEU A 509 20.38 12.41 0.96
N LYS A 510 21.16 12.07 1.99
CA LYS A 510 22.25 11.08 1.90
C LYS A 510 21.73 9.68 1.54
N TYR A 511 20.60 9.26 2.09
CA TYR A 511 19.97 7.98 1.77
C TYR A 511 19.50 7.92 0.31
N ILE A 512 18.95 9.04 -0.19
CA ILE A 512 18.49 9.19 -1.58
C ILE A 512 19.68 9.13 -2.55
N THR A 513 20.74 9.90 -2.28
CA THR A 513 21.85 10.16 -3.21
C THR A 513 23.00 9.15 -3.15
N ASN A 514 23.15 8.39 -2.06
CA ASN A 514 24.25 7.44 -1.88
C ASN A 514 23.70 6.04 -1.55
N PRO A 515 23.73 5.09 -2.51
CA PRO A 515 23.29 3.71 -2.27
C PRO A 515 24.06 3.00 -1.15
N GLY A 516 25.35 3.29 -0.98
CA GLY A 516 26.18 2.69 0.06
C GLY A 516 25.90 3.24 1.47
N ALA A 517 25.09 4.29 1.60
CA ALA A 517 24.64 4.82 2.88
C ALA A 517 23.33 4.18 3.38
N ARG A 518 22.73 3.28 2.60
CA ARG A 518 21.46 2.62 2.94
C ARG A 518 21.73 1.41 3.83
N ASP A 519 20.90 1.24 4.84
CA ASP A 519 20.95 0.09 5.74
C ASP A 519 20.60 -1.20 4.98
N ASN A 520 21.18 -2.34 5.37
CA ASN A 520 20.71 -3.63 4.87
C ASN A 520 19.39 -3.97 5.55
N VAL A 521 18.28 -3.72 4.86
CA VAL A 521 16.93 -3.95 5.38
C VAL A 521 16.52 -5.43 5.34
N ILE A 522 17.22 -6.31 4.60
CA ILE A 522 16.89 -7.73 4.53
C ILE A 522 17.54 -8.45 5.71
N MET A 523 16.72 -8.81 6.71
CA MET A 523 17.18 -9.51 7.91
C MET A 523 17.26 -11.02 7.72
N HIS A 524 16.34 -11.56 6.94
CA HIS A 524 16.16 -12.99 6.76
C HIS A 524 15.67 -13.28 5.37
N ASP A 525 16.23 -14.32 4.77
CA ASP A 525 15.84 -14.80 3.45
C ASP A 525 16.12 -16.30 3.39
N LYS A 526 15.05 -17.10 3.53
CA LYS A 526 15.15 -18.56 3.60
C LYS A 526 13.95 -19.20 2.92
N VAL A 527 14.17 -20.36 2.32
CA VAL A 527 13.11 -21.22 1.81
C VAL A 527 12.68 -22.21 2.89
N TYR A 528 11.38 -22.26 3.17
CA TYR A 528 10.74 -23.14 4.14
C TYR A 528 9.97 -24.24 3.41
N HIS A 529 10.05 -25.46 3.94
CA HIS A 529 9.36 -26.66 3.48
C HIS A 529 8.33 -27.14 4.53
N ASP A 530 7.35 -27.96 4.12
CA ASP A 530 6.34 -28.48 5.05
C ASP A 530 6.95 -29.33 6.18
N SER A 531 8.04 -30.04 5.90
CA SER A 531 8.83 -30.79 6.88
C SER A 531 9.47 -29.94 7.97
N ASP A 532 9.63 -28.63 7.75
CA ASP A 532 10.22 -27.72 8.74
C ASP A 532 9.20 -27.36 9.83
N LEU A 533 7.91 -27.61 9.60
CA LEU A 533 6.86 -27.24 10.54
C LEU A 533 6.88 -28.19 11.74
N PRO A 534 6.73 -27.67 12.97
CA PRO A 534 6.56 -28.52 14.14
C PRO A 534 5.31 -29.39 14.01
N PRO A 535 5.22 -30.52 14.72
CA PRO A 535 4.00 -31.33 14.74
C PRO A 535 2.81 -30.49 15.18
N PHE A 536 1.63 -30.81 14.65
CA PHE A 536 0.39 -30.18 15.10
C PHE A 536 0.24 -30.44 16.59
N ARG A 537 0.26 -29.39 17.41
CA ARG A 537 0.01 -29.54 18.85
C ARG A 537 -1.48 -29.81 19.02
N ILE A 538 -1.83 -31.09 19.11
CA ILE A 538 -3.12 -31.53 19.63
C ILE A 538 -3.09 -31.14 21.10
N ASP A 539 -3.62 -29.96 21.45
CA ASP A 539 -3.81 -29.60 22.85
C ASP A 539 -4.60 -30.71 23.54
N ASP A 540 -4.05 -31.25 24.61
CA ASP A 540 -4.56 -32.33 25.45
C ASP A 540 -6.01 -32.11 25.87
N SER A 541 -6.95 -32.62 25.08
CA SER A 541 -8.35 -32.77 25.50
C SER A 541 -8.51 -33.75 26.67
N ALA A 542 -7.45 -34.48 27.05
CA ALA A 542 -7.44 -35.41 28.16
C ALA A 542 -7.02 -34.80 29.50
N GLU A 543 -6.25 -33.70 29.54
CA GLU A 543 -5.73 -33.16 30.82
C GLU A 543 -6.60 -32.06 31.45
N ASP A 544 -7.45 -31.36 30.67
CA ASP A 544 -8.37 -30.33 31.19
C ASP A 544 -9.67 -30.90 31.83
N GLU A 545 -9.89 -32.22 31.76
CA GLU A 545 -10.95 -32.89 32.52
C GLU A 545 -10.62 -32.99 34.03
N ASN A 546 -9.35 -32.89 34.42
CA ASN A 546 -8.93 -33.09 35.81
C ASN A 546 -8.78 -31.80 36.64
N LYS A 547 -9.08 -30.63 36.07
CA LYS A 547 -9.21 -29.39 36.86
C LYS A 547 -10.52 -29.45 37.64
N SER A 548 -10.38 -29.67 38.96
CA SER A 548 -11.43 -29.67 39.97
C SER A 548 -12.56 -28.69 39.64
N MET A 549 -13.81 -29.17 39.70
CA MET A 549 -15.06 -28.43 39.50
C MET A 549 -15.12 -27.11 40.29
N ILE A 550 -14.32 -26.97 41.35
CA ILE A 550 -14.20 -25.76 42.18
C ILE A 550 -13.47 -24.61 41.46
N GLN A 551 -12.48 -24.88 40.60
CA GLN A 551 -11.79 -23.83 39.83
C GLN A 551 -12.66 -23.29 38.68
N LYS A 552 -13.54 -24.12 38.12
CA LYS A 552 -14.49 -23.73 37.05
C LYS A 552 -15.61 -22.81 37.55
N LEU A 553 -15.93 -22.85 38.85
CA LEU A 553 -16.96 -22.00 39.47
C LEU A 553 -16.45 -20.60 39.86
N THR A 554 -15.14 -20.41 39.99
CA THR A 554 -14.54 -19.12 40.39
C THR A 554 -14.16 -18.20 39.22
N ALA A 555 -14.10 -18.72 38.00
CA ALA A 555 -13.84 -17.91 36.81
C ALA A 555 -15.16 -17.38 36.24
N LYS A 556 -15.35 -16.06 36.25
CA LYS A 556 -16.50 -15.36 35.65
C LYS A 556 -16.76 -15.91 34.24
N GLY A 557 -17.97 -16.38 33.95
CA GLY A 557 -18.33 -17.10 32.72
C GLY A 557 -17.98 -16.41 31.39
N GLU A 558 -17.81 -15.08 31.40
CA GLU A 558 -17.32 -14.30 30.24
C GLU A 558 -15.83 -14.54 29.93
N SER A 559 -15.00 -14.89 30.92
CA SER A 559 -13.57 -15.14 30.72
C SER A 559 -13.32 -16.50 30.05
N ILE A 560 -14.17 -17.50 30.30
CA ILE A 560 -14.02 -18.86 29.77
C ILE A 560 -14.46 -18.91 28.30
N THR A 561 -15.56 -18.24 27.95
CA THR A 561 -16.05 -18.16 26.55
C THR A 561 -15.09 -17.39 25.65
N ASN A 562 -14.49 -16.32 26.15
CA ASN A 562 -13.46 -15.59 25.42
C ASN A 562 -12.18 -16.41 25.23
N LEU A 563 -11.75 -17.18 26.24
CA LEU A 563 -10.58 -18.06 26.13
C LEU A 563 -10.79 -19.18 25.09
N ALA A 564 -11.98 -19.79 25.07
CA ALA A 564 -12.33 -20.84 24.12
C ALA A 564 -12.34 -20.32 22.67
N LYS A 565 -12.95 -19.14 22.44
CA LYS A 565 -12.92 -18.47 21.13
C LYS A 565 -11.51 -18.11 20.67
N THR A 566 -10.66 -17.67 21.59
CA THR A 566 -9.26 -17.37 21.29
C THR A 566 -8.50 -18.63 20.85
N LYS A 567 -8.66 -19.76 21.57
CA LYS A 567 -8.06 -21.05 21.18
C LYS A 567 -8.54 -21.57 19.83
N GLU A 568 -9.84 -21.46 19.54
CA GLU A 568 -10.40 -21.83 18.23
C GLU A 568 -9.76 -21.02 17.10
N MET A 569 -9.55 -19.72 17.31
CA MET A 569 -8.92 -18.86 16.32
C MET A 569 -7.43 -19.15 16.11
N GLU A 570 -6.67 -19.51 17.15
CA GLU A 570 -5.27 -19.97 16.98
C GLU A 570 -5.21 -21.21 16.13
N ARG A 571 -6.13 -22.14 16.39
CA ARG A 571 -6.23 -23.38 15.65
C ARG A 571 -6.52 -23.11 14.17
N LEU A 572 -7.44 -22.20 13.87
CA LEU A 572 -7.74 -21.80 12.49
C LEU A 572 -6.52 -21.14 11.82
N GLU A 573 -5.84 -20.21 12.49
CA GLU A 573 -4.60 -19.60 11.98
C GLU A 573 -3.52 -20.67 11.67
N GLU A 574 -3.37 -21.66 12.55
CA GLU A 574 -2.44 -22.78 12.39
C GLU A 574 -2.83 -23.71 11.22
N GLU A 575 -4.12 -24.03 11.09
CA GLU A 575 -4.68 -24.82 9.99
C GLU A 575 -4.46 -24.12 8.64
N ILE A 576 -4.78 -22.82 8.55
CA ILE A 576 -4.54 -22.02 7.33
C ILE A 576 -3.05 -22.02 6.97
N ALA A 577 -2.18 -21.75 7.96
CA ALA A 577 -0.74 -21.73 7.73
C ALA A 577 -0.24 -23.09 7.21
N ARG A 578 -0.69 -24.20 7.80
CA ARG A 578 -0.30 -25.55 7.36
C ARG A 578 -0.78 -25.87 5.95
N GLU A 579 -1.99 -25.48 5.58
CA GLU A 579 -2.48 -25.67 4.20
C GLU A 579 -1.68 -24.88 3.17
N TYR A 580 -1.22 -23.67 3.50
CA TYR A 580 -0.29 -22.93 2.63
C TYR A 580 1.08 -23.63 2.48
N HIS A 581 1.56 -24.36 3.49
CA HIS A 581 2.86 -25.04 3.40
C HIS A 581 2.76 -26.45 2.84
N LYS A 582 1.62 -27.14 3.00
CA LYS A 582 1.41 -28.54 2.59
C LYS A 582 1.91 -28.75 1.15
N LEU A 583 2.94 -29.59 0.98
CA LEU A 583 3.56 -29.90 -0.32
C LEU A 583 4.02 -28.67 -1.12
N MET A 584 4.33 -27.56 -0.44
CA MET A 584 4.73 -26.29 -1.06
C MET A 584 5.96 -25.69 -0.37
N LEU A 585 6.90 -25.24 -1.20
CA LEU A 585 8.03 -24.42 -0.76
C LEU A 585 7.66 -22.93 -0.75
N TRP A 586 8.04 -22.22 0.31
CA TRP A 586 7.89 -20.77 0.43
C TRP A 586 9.20 -20.09 0.77
N ARG A 587 9.65 -19.16 -0.07
CA ARG A 587 10.72 -18.23 0.29
C ARG A 587 10.14 -17.14 1.18
N LYS A 588 10.65 -16.98 2.39
CA LYS A 588 10.22 -15.94 3.33
C LYS A 588 11.33 -14.94 3.51
N VAL A 589 11.04 -13.69 3.16
CA VAL A 589 11.96 -12.56 3.26
C VAL A 589 11.47 -11.66 4.38
N LEU A 590 12.21 -11.56 5.48
CA LEU A 590 11.87 -10.65 6.57
C LEU A 590 12.67 -9.37 6.44
N VAL A 591 11.99 -8.24 6.58
CA VAL A 591 12.58 -6.92 6.37
C VAL A 591 12.46 -6.03 7.61
N GLU A 592 13.51 -5.26 7.87
CA GLU A 592 13.55 -4.22 8.90
C GLU A 592 13.49 -2.85 8.24
N LEU A 593 12.31 -2.22 8.32
CA LEU A 593 12.06 -0.90 7.77
C LEU A 593 11.85 0.14 8.87
N LYS A 594 12.17 1.40 8.55
CA LYS A 594 11.81 2.55 9.36
C LYS A 594 10.27 2.69 9.47
N PRO A 595 9.75 3.47 10.43
CA PRO A 595 8.31 3.73 10.58
C PRO A 595 7.62 4.10 9.26
N ASP A 596 6.33 3.78 9.18
CA ASP A 596 5.58 3.61 7.92
C ASP A 596 6.04 2.40 7.08
N ALA A 597 6.49 1.33 7.76
CA ALA A 597 6.99 0.10 7.12
C ALA A 597 5.98 -0.52 6.12
N HIS A 598 4.68 -0.42 6.42
CA HIS A 598 3.61 -0.97 5.59
C HIS A 598 3.55 -0.34 4.19
N ASN A 599 3.79 0.97 4.08
CA ASN A 599 3.84 1.68 2.80
C ASN A 599 5.26 1.70 2.22
N ASN A 600 6.29 1.69 3.09
CA ASN A 600 7.68 1.61 2.68
C ASN A 600 7.95 0.33 1.89
N ILE A 601 7.44 -0.83 2.31
CA ILE A 601 7.72 -2.13 1.66
C ILE A 601 7.37 -2.16 0.15
N VAL A 602 6.43 -1.31 -0.30
CA VAL A 602 6.02 -1.16 -1.71
C VAL A 602 6.43 0.15 -2.35
N VAL A 603 7.09 1.03 -1.59
CA VAL A 603 7.53 2.36 -2.03
C VAL A 603 6.34 3.16 -2.59
N ARG A 604 5.35 3.38 -1.73
CA ARG A 604 4.11 4.09 -2.10
C ARG A 604 4.37 5.43 -2.81
N ARG A 605 5.35 6.20 -2.35
CA ARG A 605 5.89 7.37 -3.06
C ARG A 605 7.39 7.22 -3.22
N ARG A 606 7.89 7.54 -4.43
CA ARG A 606 9.27 7.31 -4.85
C ARG A 606 10.28 7.76 -3.79
N PHE A 607 10.21 9.01 -3.33
CA PHE A 607 11.18 9.54 -2.38
C PHE A 607 10.72 9.48 -0.92
N SER A 608 9.45 9.75 -0.63
CA SER A 608 8.95 9.70 0.76
C SER A 608 9.05 8.31 1.38
N ASN A 609 8.95 7.25 0.55
CA ASN A 609 9.03 5.86 0.97
C ASN A 609 10.32 5.16 0.49
N ALA A 610 11.40 5.93 0.28
CA ALA A 610 12.67 5.40 -0.24
C ALA A 610 13.31 4.33 0.65
N TYR A 611 12.95 4.24 1.94
CA TYR A 611 13.41 3.16 2.82
C TYR A 611 13.09 1.76 2.27
N GLY A 612 12.06 1.64 1.43
CA GLY A 612 11.73 0.39 0.74
C GLY A 612 12.51 0.08 -0.53
N TRP A 613 13.32 1.01 -1.07
CA TRP A 613 14.06 0.75 -2.30
C TRP A 613 14.90 -0.53 -2.27
N PRO A 614 15.62 -0.87 -1.18
CA PRO A 614 16.37 -2.12 -1.12
C PRO A 614 15.47 -3.37 -1.15
N VAL A 615 14.24 -3.29 -0.64
CA VAL A 615 13.25 -4.39 -0.73
C VAL A 615 12.84 -4.61 -2.18
N ILE A 616 12.50 -3.54 -2.90
CA ILE A 616 12.15 -3.63 -4.32
C ILE A 616 13.34 -4.13 -5.13
N GLN A 617 14.55 -3.65 -4.87
CA GLN A 617 15.77 -4.13 -5.53
C GLN A 617 15.98 -5.64 -5.29
N HIS A 618 15.84 -6.10 -4.05
CA HIS A 618 15.90 -7.52 -3.73
C HIS A 618 14.85 -8.33 -4.49
N LEU A 619 13.61 -7.84 -4.55
CA LEU A 619 12.53 -8.48 -5.30
C LEU A 619 12.86 -8.60 -6.78
N ILE A 620 13.29 -7.50 -7.42
CA ILE A 620 13.65 -7.52 -8.84
C ILE A 620 14.81 -8.49 -9.10
N ALA A 621 15.87 -8.41 -8.30
CA ALA A 621 17.06 -9.26 -8.45
C ALA A 621 16.73 -10.77 -8.39
N ASN A 622 15.79 -11.14 -7.52
CA ASN A 622 15.47 -12.55 -7.26
C ASN A 622 14.30 -13.11 -8.08
N HIS A 623 13.49 -12.23 -8.70
CA HIS A 623 12.28 -12.65 -9.43
C HIS A 623 12.35 -12.35 -10.92
N PHE A 624 13.13 -11.36 -11.33
CA PHE A 624 13.17 -10.85 -12.70
C PHE A 624 14.59 -10.74 -13.28
N ASP A 625 15.65 -10.80 -12.47
CA ASP A 625 17.06 -10.89 -12.94
C ASP A 625 17.63 -12.32 -12.87
N VAL A 626 16.77 -13.34 -12.89
CA VAL A 626 17.21 -14.74 -12.74
C VAL A 626 17.40 -15.38 -14.12
N ASP A 627 18.61 -15.86 -14.40
CA ASP A 627 18.91 -16.61 -15.63
C ASP A 627 18.01 -17.85 -15.76
N GLY A 628 17.40 -18.02 -16.94
CA GLY A 628 16.41 -19.07 -17.22
C GLY A 628 16.91 -20.51 -17.02
N THR A 629 18.22 -20.73 -16.85
CA THR A 629 18.87 -22.02 -16.57
C THR A 629 18.66 -22.52 -15.13
N THR A 630 18.21 -21.66 -14.21
CA THR A 630 17.99 -22.01 -12.79
C THR A 630 16.51 -22.19 -12.43
N THR A 631 15.61 -22.08 -13.41
CA THR A 631 14.17 -22.24 -13.23
C THR A 631 13.85 -23.69 -12.85
N PRO A 632 13.39 -23.98 -11.62
CA PRO A 632 12.93 -25.33 -11.29
C PRO A 632 11.82 -25.75 -12.25
N GLU A 633 11.89 -26.99 -12.75
CA GLU A 633 10.80 -27.54 -13.56
C GLU A 633 9.51 -27.55 -12.72
N PRO A 634 8.37 -27.13 -13.29
CA PRO A 634 7.10 -27.14 -12.59
C PRO A 634 6.75 -28.57 -12.15
N SER A 635 6.32 -28.75 -10.90
CA SER A 635 5.87 -30.05 -10.43
C SER A 635 4.61 -30.47 -11.21
N GLU A 636 4.67 -31.57 -11.97
CA GLU A 636 3.55 -32.18 -12.71
C GLU A 636 2.54 -32.91 -11.79
N ASP A 637 2.33 -32.42 -10.58
CA ASP A 637 1.50 -33.13 -9.59
C ASP A 637 0.01 -32.87 -9.87
N GLU A 638 -0.57 -33.65 -10.79
CA GLU A 638 -1.99 -33.67 -11.12
C GLU A 638 -2.84 -34.46 -10.10
N SER A 639 -2.39 -34.62 -8.86
CA SER A 639 -3.18 -35.32 -7.85
C SER A 639 -4.48 -34.56 -7.57
N MET A 640 -5.64 -35.15 -7.91
CA MET A 640 -6.94 -34.64 -7.46
C MET A 640 -7.05 -34.82 -5.94
N ASP A 641 -6.82 -33.77 -5.16
CA ASP A 641 -7.15 -33.77 -3.74
C ASP A 641 -8.69 -33.67 -3.61
N LEU A 642 -9.36 -34.83 -3.60
CA LEU A 642 -10.83 -34.98 -3.50
C LEU A 642 -11.34 -34.74 -2.07
N SER A 643 -10.86 -33.68 -1.42
CA SER A 643 -11.32 -33.33 -0.08
C SER A 643 -12.71 -32.68 -0.11
N VAL A 644 -13.48 -32.83 0.96
CA VAL A 644 -14.80 -32.16 1.14
C VAL A 644 -14.66 -30.63 1.01
N GLU A 645 -13.50 -30.09 1.38
CA GLU A 645 -13.18 -28.66 1.29
C GLU A 645 -13.03 -28.19 -0.16
N SER A 646 -12.52 -29.03 -1.06
CA SER A 646 -12.50 -28.74 -2.50
C SER A 646 -13.91 -28.57 -3.06
N SER A 647 -14.93 -29.27 -2.53
CA SER A 647 -16.33 -29.11 -2.93
C SER A 647 -16.94 -27.80 -2.41
N ALA A 648 -16.59 -27.40 -1.19
CA ALA A 648 -17.03 -26.15 -0.58
C ALA A 648 -16.50 -24.92 -1.33
N LEU A 649 -15.20 -24.91 -1.66
CA LEU A 649 -14.58 -23.83 -2.44
C LEU A 649 -15.15 -23.77 -3.87
N ALA A 650 -15.39 -24.91 -4.52
CA ALA A 650 -15.98 -24.95 -5.86
C ALA A 650 -17.34 -24.24 -5.94
N ARG A 651 -18.18 -24.34 -4.90
CA ARG A 651 -19.46 -23.60 -4.82
C ARG A 651 -19.25 -22.09 -4.69
N ILE A 652 -18.27 -21.67 -3.89
CA ILE A 652 -17.94 -20.24 -3.70
C ILE A 652 -17.44 -19.62 -5.00
N LEU A 653 -16.76 -20.40 -5.84
CA LEU A 653 -16.12 -19.96 -7.08
C LEU A 653 -17.06 -19.91 -8.30
N LEU A 654 -18.33 -20.26 -8.18
CA LEU A 654 -19.29 -20.24 -9.31
C LEU A 654 -19.45 -18.81 -9.88
N ARG A 655 -18.99 -18.61 -11.12
CA ARG A 655 -19.00 -17.30 -11.80
C ARG A 655 -20.38 -16.65 -11.87
N ASP A 656 -21.42 -17.36 -12.30
CA ASP A 656 -22.77 -16.79 -12.43
C ASP A 656 -23.31 -16.29 -11.09
N LEU A 657 -23.02 -17.01 -10.00
CA LEU A 657 -23.41 -16.63 -8.65
C LEU A 657 -22.62 -15.40 -8.19
N ILE A 658 -21.31 -15.40 -8.39
CA ILE A 658 -20.43 -14.27 -8.05
C ILE A 658 -20.84 -13.01 -8.80
N GLN A 659 -21.12 -13.10 -10.10
CA GLN A 659 -21.52 -11.95 -10.91
C GLN A 659 -22.83 -11.35 -10.39
N LYS A 660 -23.81 -12.21 -10.10
CA LYS A 660 -25.07 -11.76 -9.50
C LYS A 660 -24.86 -11.09 -8.13
N GLU A 661 -24.09 -11.72 -7.24
CA GLU A 661 -23.77 -11.12 -5.93
C GLU A 661 -23.03 -9.78 -6.06
N ASN A 662 -22.07 -9.68 -7.00
CA ASN A 662 -21.34 -8.45 -7.26
C ASN A 662 -22.28 -7.35 -7.79
N GLU A 663 -23.23 -7.69 -8.68
CA GLU A 663 -24.25 -6.76 -9.19
C GLU A 663 -25.19 -6.29 -8.08
N ASP A 664 -25.58 -7.19 -7.18
CA ASP A 664 -26.42 -6.86 -6.02
C ASP A 664 -25.66 -5.93 -5.06
N ILE A 665 -24.39 -6.23 -4.73
CA ILE A 665 -23.51 -5.34 -3.93
C ILE A 665 -23.36 -3.97 -4.60
N ASP A 666 -23.15 -3.94 -5.92
CA ASP A 666 -23.03 -2.69 -6.68
C ASP A 666 -24.34 -1.89 -6.63
N ARG A 667 -25.50 -2.55 -6.73
CA ARG A 667 -26.82 -1.93 -6.67
C ARG A 667 -27.18 -1.43 -5.26
N GLU A 668 -26.88 -2.20 -4.22
CA GLU A 668 -27.09 -1.79 -2.83
C GLU A 668 -26.28 -0.52 -2.52
N SER A 669 -25.03 -0.43 -3.00
CA SER A 669 -24.20 0.77 -2.87
C SER A 669 -24.73 2.02 -3.62
N LEU A 670 -25.69 1.83 -4.54
CA LEU A 670 -26.41 2.92 -5.22
C LEU A 670 -27.70 3.32 -4.49
N ASN A 671 -28.29 2.42 -3.71
CA ASN A 671 -29.62 2.55 -3.08
C ASN A 671 -29.57 2.76 -1.56
N GLU A 672 -28.40 2.88 -0.93
CA GLU A 672 -28.31 3.17 0.50
C GLU A 672 -29.09 4.45 0.86
N PRO A 673 -30.04 4.40 1.81
CA PRO A 673 -30.75 5.59 2.28
C PRO A 673 -29.74 6.60 2.85
N ALA A 674 -30.10 7.89 2.78
CA ALA A 674 -29.25 9.04 3.14
C ALA A 674 -28.68 9.05 4.58
N GLU A 675 -28.95 8.03 5.39
CA GLU A 675 -28.28 7.77 6.67
C GLU A 675 -26.84 7.24 6.51
N HIS A 676 -26.43 6.81 5.30
CA HIS A 676 -25.05 6.47 4.94
C HIS A 676 -24.40 7.48 3.96
N ALA A 677 -24.86 8.73 3.97
CA ALA A 677 -24.39 9.81 3.10
C ALA A 677 -22.98 10.36 3.40
N TRP A 678 -22.12 9.65 4.14
CA TRP A 678 -20.75 10.09 4.44
C TRP A 678 -19.74 9.76 3.31
N ILE A 679 -20.13 8.91 2.34
CA ILE A 679 -19.29 8.50 1.20
C ILE A 679 -19.56 9.32 -0.08
N LYS A 680 -20.73 9.95 -0.19
CA LYS A 680 -21.10 10.75 -1.37
C LYS A 680 -21.39 12.20 -0.96
N ALA A 681 -20.41 13.08 -1.17
CA ALA A 681 -20.66 14.51 -1.17
C ALA A 681 -20.93 14.96 -2.61
N ASP A 682 -22.15 15.43 -2.87
CA ASP A 682 -22.49 16.15 -4.10
C ASP A 682 -21.82 17.53 -4.10
N ALA A 683 -21.37 17.94 -5.28
CA ALA A 683 -20.45 19.07 -5.49
C ALA A 683 -21.00 20.46 -5.14
N ASP A 684 -22.30 20.60 -4.87
CA ASP A 684 -22.99 21.92 -4.79
C ASP A 684 -23.78 22.17 -3.49
N SER A 685 -23.57 21.40 -2.42
CA SER A 685 -24.27 21.67 -1.15
C SER A 685 -23.43 22.55 -0.22
N GLU A 686 -23.84 23.81 -0.03
CA GLU A 686 -23.42 24.69 1.06
C GLU A 686 -23.97 24.18 2.42
N SER A 687 -23.66 22.93 2.78
CA SER A 687 -24.04 22.35 4.06
C SER A 687 -22.91 22.51 5.06
N MET A 688 -23.23 23.12 6.20
CA MET A 688 -22.40 23.29 7.40
C MET A 688 -21.87 21.97 8.00
N PHE A 689 -22.20 20.83 7.40
CA PHE A 689 -21.82 19.47 7.78
C PHE A 689 -21.03 18.71 6.70
N ALA A 690 -20.35 19.42 5.79
CA ALA A 690 -19.36 18.88 4.85
C ALA A 690 -18.05 18.39 5.54
N VAL A 691 -18.19 17.75 6.70
CA VAL A 691 -17.06 17.32 7.53
C VAL A 691 -16.82 15.85 7.25
N GLY A 692 -15.70 15.55 6.58
CA GLY A 692 -15.19 14.19 6.38
C GLY A 692 -14.84 13.50 7.70
N PRO A 693 -13.85 12.58 7.74
CA PRO A 693 -13.57 11.75 8.93
C PRO A 693 -13.29 12.52 10.24
N ALA A 694 -13.07 13.84 10.20
CA ALA A 694 -13.04 14.74 11.34
C ALA A 694 -14.40 14.94 12.04
N GLY A 695 -15.52 14.95 11.31
CA GLY A 695 -16.87 14.97 11.88
C GLY A 695 -17.18 13.65 12.58
N LEU A 696 -16.67 12.55 12.03
CA LEU A 696 -16.73 11.21 12.62
C LEU A 696 -15.89 11.12 13.91
N LEU A 697 -14.75 11.80 14.00
CA LEU A 697 -13.99 11.90 15.25
C LEU A 697 -14.69 12.79 16.29
N LEU A 698 -15.40 13.85 15.87
CA LEU A 698 -16.22 14.65 16.78
C LEU A 698 -17.41 13.84 17.30
N ASP A 699 -18.15 13.13 16.44
CA ASP A 699 -19.27 12.25 16.83
C ASP A 699 -18.81 11.04 17.63
N VAL A 700 -17.67 10.43 17.30
CA VAL A 700 -17.06 9.35 18.10
C VAL A 700 -16.53 9.89 19.42
N SER A 701 -16.00 11.11 19.46
CA SER A 701 -15.60 11.76 20.72
C SER A 701 -16.80 12.09 21.59
N GLU A 702 -17.92 12.53 21.01
CA GLU A 702 -19.17 12.84 21.72
C GLU A 702 -19.88 11.56 22.18
N MET A 703 -19.85 10.50 21.37
CA MET A 703 -20.34 9.16 21.71
C MET A 703 -19.47 8.49 22.78
N MET A 704 -18.14 8.67 22.74
CA MET A 704 -17.20 8.25 23.79
C MET A 704 -17.38 9.08 25.07
N TRP A 705 -17.68 10.38 24.96
CA TRP A 705 -18.00 11.23 26.11
C TRP A 705 -19.31 10.77 26.76
N LYS A 706 -20.34 10.45 25.97
CA LYS A 706 -21.61 9.87 26.45
C LYS A 706 -21.43 8.47 27.02
N LEU A 707 -20.55 7.63 26.46
CA LEU A 707 -20.21 6.31 27.00
C LEU A 707 -19.39 6.40 28.28
N LYS A 708 -18.43 7.33 28.36
CA LYS A 708 -17.65 7.62 29.56
C LYS A 708 -18.54 8.19 30.65
N ASP A 709 -19.44 9.11 30.33
CA ASP A 709 -20.45 9.66 31.25
C ASP A 709 -21.44 8.58 31.70
N GLN A 710 -21.88 7.68 30.81
CA GLN A 710 -22.68 6.50 31.18
C GLN A 710 -21.90 5.48 32.03
N TRP A 711 -20.58 5.37 31.86
CA TRP A 711 -19.73 4.46 32.62
C TRP A 711 -19.36 5.04 33.99
N GLU A 712 -19.09 6.35 34.05
CA GLU A 712 -18.88 7.12 35.28
C GLU A 712 -20.18 7.19 36.09
N ASN A 713 -21.32 7.47 35.48
CA ASN A 713 -22.63 7.46 36.15
C ASN A 713 -23.06 6.05 36.59
N ARG A 714 -22.72 4.98 35.85
CA ARG A 714 -22.92 3.58 36.32
C ARG A 714 -21.95 3.17 37.42
N SER A 715 -20.78 3.80 37.51
CA SER A 715 -19.83 3.59 38.61
C SER A 715 -20.20 4.37 39.87
N VAL A 716 -20.89 5.50 39.72
CA VAL A 716 -21.49 6.26 40.81
C VAL A 716 -22.75 5.55 41.35
N ASP A 717 -23.60 4.98 40.47
CA ASP A 717 -24.77 4.17 40.89
C ASP A 717 -24.36 2.88 41.63
N ARG A 718 -23.20 2.29 41.31
CA ARG A 718 -22.66 1.16 42.09
C ARG A 718 -21.97 1.54 43.40
N SER A 719 -21.70 2.82 43.64
CA SER A 719 -21.15 3.30 44.91
C SER A 719 -22.21 3.76 45.91
N ILE A 720 -23.48 3.86 45.48
CA ILE A 720 -24.61 4.20 46.34
C ILE A 720 -25.40 2.94 46.76
N ASP A 721 -25.30 1.83 46.01
CA ASP A 721 -25.99 0.56 46.33
C ASP A 721 -25.23 -0.37 47.32
N GLU A 722 -24.04 0.01 47.80
CA GLU A 722 -23.31 -0.75 48.86
C GLU A 722 -23.28 -0.05 50.23
N ALA A 723 -23.99 1.07 50.42
CA ALA A 723 -24.06 1.79 51.70
C ALA A 723 -25.41 1.69 52.44
N THR A 724 -26.42 1.01 51.89
CA THR A 724 -27.78 0.91 52.47
C THR A 724 -28.28 -0.53 52.53
N ALA A 725 -27.55 -1.38 53.25
CA ALA A 725 -28.03 -2.72 53.62
C ALA A 725 -27.66 -3.08 55.07
N LEU A 726 -27.93 -2.18 56.03
CA LEU A 726 -27.92 -2.46 57.47
C LEU A 726 -28.82 -1.43 58.17
N ASP A 727 -30.14 -1.61 58.12
CA ASP A 727 -31.01 -1.55 59.30
C ASP A 727 -32.47 -1.76 58.90
N SER A 728 -33.08 -2.76 59.52
CA SER A 728 -34.50 -3.06 59.43
C SER A 728 -35.10 -2.96 60.83
N ASP A 729 -35.98 -1.99 61.07
CA ASP A 729 -37.12 -2.10 62.00
C ASP A 729 -38.16 -0.98 61.75
N PRO A 730 -39.45 -1.16 62.09
CA PRO A 730 -40.51 -0.94 61.12
C PRO A 730 -41.70 -0.19 61.72
N PHE A 731 -41.84 1.13 61.53
CA PHE A 731 -43.08 1.81 61.94
C PHE A 731 -43.36 3.06 61.08
N GLU A 732 -44.64 3.18 60.72
CA GLU A 732 -45.34 4.37 60.22
C GLU A 732 -44.92 4.87 58.81
N GLY A 733 -45.77 4.95 57.80
CA GLY A 733 -47.21 5.21 57.80
C GLY A 733 -47.46 6.70 57.54
N LYS A 734 -48.27 7.00 56.51
CA LYS A 734 -48.83 8.31 56.12
C LYS A 734 -47.84 9.25 55.42
N LYS A 735 -48.23 10.11 54.48
CA LYS A 735 -49.43 10.39 53.66
C LYS A 735 -49.06 11.70 52.96
N LEU A 736 -49.74 12.02 51.85
CA LEU A 736 -49.95 13.39 51.33
C LEU A 736 -48.72 14.06 50.69
N VAL A 737 -48.82 14.91 49.67
CA VAL A 737 -49.80 15.29 48.63
C VAL A 737 -49.28 16.62 48.09
N MET A 738 -49.31 16.81 46.76
CA MET A 738 -49.33 18.11 46.03
C MET A 738 -48.16 19.07 46.32
N ASP A 739 -47.80 20.03 45.50
CA ASP A 739 -48.07 20.44 44.13
C ASP A 739 -46.96 21.45 43.80
N SER A 740 -46.79 21.72 42.51
CA SER A 740 -46.31 22.97 41.89
C SER A 740 -45.52 23.98 42.73
N PHE A 741 -44.43 24.50 42.16
CA PHE A 741 -44.39 25.90 41.71
C PHE A 741 -43.01 26.22 41.11
N MET A 742 -43.06 26.80 39.91
CA MET A 742 -42.01 27.45 39.11
C MET A 742 -40.98 26.57 38.40
#